data_AF-A0A6I2QML0-F1
#
_entry.id   AF-A0A6I2QML0-F1
#
_cell.length_a   1.000
_cell.length_b   1.000
_cell.length_c   1.000
_cell.angle_alpha   90.00
_cell.angle_beta   90.00
_cell.angle_gamma   90.00
#
_symmetry.space_group_name_H-M   'P 1'
#
loop_
_entity.id
_entity.type
_entity.pdbx_description
1 polymer ?
#
loop_
_entity_poly.entity_id
_entity_poly.type
_entity_poly.pdbx_seq_one_letter_code
_entity_poly.pdbx_strand_id
1 'polypeptide(L)'
;MKKFDNKFLKKLEKYDRFTIIIVILAIMMTVLTLKLMHLTLIKGNYYRDIAKNNRLREVKIPAPRGNIYDRNGELLATTKNVYVANLYKDQIKQMKLDDSNDALLNLSRILEKDGSMNTEDFPIALNAFTYRNTDDYLKEDKSPLDKVASIVMDKNIMANLIDKTYTQETNQGIYKKTVLDYCLNALRSKGLTLKLDRKDNTKFDTNDKETVKLLKKHGLKETSDVNSAIATIIQKDKSIIRKLLNDSVIRSMVYKELEKENLQDNIVLKDMELKDNQKLLEKKVEMMKLSNKIDFKTEAADDFVNIVKDNTIVELLKKVDVEDDKKTVVLEKALNLLKKNGIQTNVEFSLDEKDKQNPKVKAKFVTESKKSTDPYKHVADLLNSNNLSFKFITDDEIKLIAQSVNTENNINPSISVNDWKYIYEKNMEDFYKSYDKEINSDVKLLYEEILKKNKCEKYSKYDAYNIVSIYNQLKNKGQKGYEPIALSYNLTEESVSSIEERFGKNQGIEVATRSVRYYPNGEELSHVLGYIGKISTEKEIEEYVKQKGYSKDALIGKTGIEESKEDALKGQDGSLRVMVDSKGNRTETLSEKKAIPGDNVYLSIDTNVQRVAEESLKKSIKAVSSGGTYVSEWGDKTLAGYKNAKSGAAVAVDVETGEILAMASFPSYNPNLFSTGISQTDWESLQAEDPKDPISPRPLYNIPMQAAMQPGSIFKLNTSLAALEGGFDPYHEIKCGGYVDVGGSIFGCWIWNEHKGTHGSDNVMKALRDSCNYYYYSLALGKDQRRSRDLGYQLSVDELVSTARKLGLGSKTGIDINIPAENSGTVPDPQIKENNFKAIFRRFLEKNAEKYIKEGEVFTPKEMKSKIDKIVLLADDKNLQTRSNIINTLNSLGFDAEKKLDGERNSFADKIKFDYLSQSKWNIGDMLNVVIGQGQNAYTPLQMARYMSAFANNGYLNKLSLVNEVKSNDNSTSLFKNEKKSEKIKLKNYENLEYIRKGLHLATTEGYEKNTFKNFPVSAGVKTGTAQVGVNPVTGETYDNHAWMIGFAPVENPKVAVATVIMQGGTSTNNGPMTRDIMAEALKLKKEKDEKQENTESENDMYENSTR
;
A
#
# COMPACT_ATOMS: atom_id res chain seq x y z
N MET A 1 -6.30 80.79 -1.51
CA MET A 1 -6.22 82.21 -1.08
C MET A 1 -5.07 82.40 -0.10
N LYS A 2 -3.88 82.81 -0.61
CA LYS A 2 -2.80 83.57 0.04
C LYS A 2 -1.60 83.54 -0.93
N LYS A 3 -1.17 84.73 -1.37
CA LYS A 3 -0.11 84.95 -2.38
C LYS A 3 1.18 84.25 -1.97
N PHE A 4 1.61 83.23 -2.71
CA PHE A 4 3.00 82.78 -2.66
C PHE A 4 3.85 83.78 -3.45
N ASP A 5 4.79 84.41 -2.76
CA ASP A 5 5.70 85.42 -3.28
C ASP A 5 6.63 84.79 -4.32
N ASN A 6 6.39 85.14 -5.59
CA ASN A 6 7.00 84.47 -6.75
C ASN A 6 8.37 85.07 -7.11
N LYS A 7 9.21 85.29 -6.09
CA LYS A 7 10.58 85.81 -6.23
C LYS A 7 11.52 84.84 -6.95
N PHE A 8 11.20 83.54 -6.94
CA PHE A 8 12.00 82.50 -7.58
C PHE A 8 11.74 82.42 -9.09
N LEU A 9 10.48 82.45 -9.53
CA LEU A 9 10.13 82.40 -10.96
C LEU A 9 10.58 83.66 -11.73
N LYS A 10 10.54 84.85 -11.12
CA LYS A 10 11.10 86.08 -11.73
C LYS A 10 12.63 86.09 -11.87
N LYS A 11 13.35 85.32 -11.05
CA LYS A 11 14.81 85.14 -11.20
C LYS A 11 15.16 84.17 -12.33
N LEU A 12 14.26 83.24 -12.68
CA LEU A 12 14.44 82.25 -13.74
C LEU A 12 14.25 82.82 -15.16
N GLU A 13 13.47 83.90 -15.33
CA GLU A 13 13.34 84.62 -16.62
C GLU A 13 14.66 85.26 -17.11
N LYS A 14 15.67 85.37 -16.24
CA LYS A 14 16.95 86.00 -16.56
C LYS A 14 18.00 85.03 -17.13
N TYR A 15 17.67 83.75 -17.23
CA TYR A 15 18.57 82.69 -17.70
C TYR A 15 17.95 81.96 -18.90
N ASP A 16 18.77 81.65 -19.91
CA ASP A 16 18.32 80.91 -21.09
C ASP A 16 17.78 79.51 -20.70
N ARG A 17 16.78 79.00 -21.44
CA ARG A 17 16.15 77.69 -21.21
C ARG A 17 17.18 76.58 -21.13
N PHE A 18 18.26 76.69 -21.92
CA PHE A 18 19.39 75.77 -21.89
C PHE A 18 20.11 75.74 -20.54
N THR A 19 20.25 76.90 -19.88
CA THR A 19 20.88 77.02 -18.55
C THR A 19 20.01 76.37 -17.47
N ILE A 20 18.69 76.53 -17.55
CA ILE A 20 17.75 75.91 -16.61
C ILE A 20 17.79 74.38 -16.74
N ILE A 21 17.84 73.85 -17.98
CA ILE A 21 17.98 72.41 -18.23
C ILE A 21 19.30 71.89 -17.66
N ILE A 22 20.42 72.59 -17.89
CA ILE A 22 21.73 72.20 -17.33
C ILE A 22 21.69 72.16 -15.80
N VAL A 23 21.07 73.13 -15.15
CA VAL A 23 20.96 73.16 -13.68
C VAL A 23 20.10 72.00 -13.16
N ILE A 24 18.98 71.70 -13.81
CA ILE A 24 18.15 70.53 -13.45
C ILE A 24 18.93 69.23 -13.64
N LEU A 25 19.66 69.11 -14.76
CA LEU A 25 20.46 67.93 -15.07
C LEU A 25 21.63 67.77 -14.09
N ALA A 26 22.26 68.88 -13.69
CA ALA A 26 23.29 68.90 -12.66
C ALA A 26 22.75 68.51 -11.28
N ILE A 27 21.54 68.98 -10.91
CA ILE A 27 20.87 68.56 -9.67
C ILE A 27 20.54 67.07 -9.71
N MET A 28 19.98 66.56 -10.82
CA MET A 28 19.71 65.13 -10.99
C MET A 28 20.98 64.29 -10.90
N MET A 29 22.05 64.71 -11.60
CA MET A 29 23.35 64.04 -11.52
C MET A 29 23.88 64.05 -10.09
N THR A 30 23.77 65.18 -9.38
CA THR A 30 24.19 65.27 -7.97
C THR A 30 23.38 64.33 -7.07
N VAL A 31 22.07 64.23 -7.26
CA VAL A 31 21.21 63.27 -6.53
C VAL A 31 21.62 61.82 -6.83
N LEU A 32 21.91 61.50 -8.10
CA LEU A 32 22.40 60.18 -8.49
C LEU A 32 23.79 59.89 -7.90
N THR A 33 24.70 60.85 -7.89
CA THR A 33 26.04 60.71 -7.28
C THR A 33 25.92 60.50 -5.78
N LEU A 34 25.10 61.30 -5.09
CA LEU A 34 24.82 61.14 -3.66
C LEU A 34 24.17 59.80 -3.35
N LYS A 35 23.25 59.33 -4.21
CA LYS A 35 22.63 58.01 -4.08
C LYS A 35 23.64 56.89 -4.28
N LEU A 36 24.50 57.00 -5.29
CA LEU A 36 25.58 56.04 -5.55
C LEU A 36 26.52 55.99 -4.36
N MET A 37 26.95 57.14 -3.84
CA MET A 37 27.81 57.27 -2.67
C MET A 37 27.15 56.68 -1.40
N HIS A 38 25.84 56.87 -1.24
CA HIS A 38 25.09 56.22 -0.17
C HIS A 38 25.04 54.69 -0.31
N LEU A 39 24.93 54.17 -1.54
CA LEU A 39 24.93 52.72 -1.79
C LEU A 39 26.34 52.11 -1.63
N THR A 40 27.39 52.80 -2.07
CA THR A 40 28.77 52.26 -2.12
C THR A 40 29.59 52.54 -0.87
N LEU A 41 29.46 53.71 -0.24
CA LEU A 41 30.22 54.06 0.97
C LEU A 41 29.42 53.81 2.25
N ILE A 42 28.17 54.29 2.32
CA ILE A 42 27.37 54.18 3.56
C ILE A 42 26.82 52.76 3.73
N LYS A 43 26.16 52.22 2.70
CA LYS A 43 25.64 50.85 2.70
C LYS A 43 26.61 49.83 2.10
N GLY A 44 27.83 50.24 1.74
CA GLY A 44 28.82 49.36 1.11
C GLY A 44 29.12 48.12 1.95
N ASN A 45 29.40 48.30 3.24
CA ASN A 45 29.65 47.19 4.16
C ASN A 45 28.41 46.30 4.31
N TYR A 46 27.22 46.89 4.46
CA TYR A 46 25.95 46.16 4.53
C TYR A 46 25.71 45.28 3.29
N TYR A 47 25.86 45.82 2.08
CA TYR A 47 25.69 45.05 0.84
C TYR A 47 26.82 44.06 0.60
N ARG A 48 28.05 44.35 1.05
CA ARG A 48 29.19 43.42 0.98
C ARG A 48 29.01 42.25 1.94
N ASP A 49 28.43 42.47 3.12
CA ASP A 49 28.10 41.42 4.09
C ASP A 49 26.92 40.58 3.61
N ILE A 50 25.88 41.20 3.02
CA ILE A 50 24.82 40.45 2.31
C ILE A 50 25.40 39.62 1.17
N ALA A 51 26.32 40.18 0.36
CA ALA A 51 26.96 39.44 -0.72
C ALA A 51 27.82 38.29 -0.21
N LYS A 52 28.56 38.46 0.90
CA LYS A 52 29.30 37.39 1.56
C LYS A 52 28.38 36.32 2.11
N ASN A 53 27.30 36.69 2.80
CA ASN A 53 26.32 35.75 3.34
C ASN A 53 25.57 35.02 2.22
N ASN A 54 25.31 35.67 1.08
CA ASN A 54 24.71 35.04 -0.10
C ASN A 54 25.65 34.01 -0.77
N ARG A 55 26.96 34.10 -0.52
CA ARG A 55 27.95 33.11 -0.96
C ARG A 55 28.11 31.96 0.04
N LEU A 56 27.55 32.05 1.24
CA LEU A 56 27.57 30.94 2.18
C LEU A 56 26.38 30.01 1.89
N ARG A 57 26.67 28.74 1.68
CA ARG A 57 25.66 27.67 1.56
C ARG A 57 25.94 26.58 2.56
N GLU A 58 24.87 26.00 3.06
CA GLU A 58 24.92 24.87 3.98
C GLU A 58 24.51 23.61 3.20
N VAL A 59 25.41 22.63 3.13
CA VAL A 59 25.15 21.31 2.54
C VAL A 59 24.88 20.35 3.68
N LYS A 60 23.67 19.80 3.76
CA LYS A 60 23.31 18.85 4.81
C LYS A 60 24.01 17.50 4.58
N ILE A 61 24.60 16.95 5.63
CA ILE A 61 25.10 15.58 5.67
C ILE A 61 24.03 14.74 6.37
N PRO A 62 23.41 13.76 5.69
CA PRO A 62 22.37 12.95 6.30
C PRO A 62 22.91 12.18 7.50
N ALA A 63 22.19 12.21 8.61
CA ALA A 63 22.52 11.41 9.78
C ALA A 63 22.26 9.91 9.54
N PRO A 64 23.08 9.01 10.13
CA PRO A 64 22.73 7.61 10.25
C PRO A 64 21.41 7.47 11.01
N ARG A 65 20.47 6.71 10.46
CA ARG A 65 19.23 6.41 11.16
C ARG A 65 19.50 5.45 12.31
N GLY A 66 18.76 5.62 13.40
CA GLY A 66 18.81 4.74 14.56
C GLY A 66 18.41 3.30 14.23
N ASN A 67 18.89 2.34 15.02
CA ASN A 67 18.66 0.92 14.77
C ASN A 67 17.28 0.49 15.24
N ILE A 68 16.70 -0.50 14.57
CA ILE A 68 15.51 -1.20 15.04
C ILE A 68 15.92 -2.60 15.46
N TYR A 69 15.53 -2.99 16.67
CA TYR A 69 15.81 -4.29 17.27
C TYR A 69 14.53 -5.06 17.58
N ASP A 70 14.63 -6.38 17.58
CA ASP A 70 13.59 -7.24 18.12
C ASP A 70 13.62 -7.27 19.65
N ARG A 71 12.74 -8.07 20.26
CA ARG A 71 12.65 -8.19 21.72
C ARG A 71 13.86 -8.85 22.38
N ASN A 72 14.64 -9.62 21.62
CA ASN A 72 15.83 -10.35 22.05
C ASN A 72 17.13 -9.56 21.75
N GLY A 73 17.03 -8.39 21.12
CA GLY A 73 18.17 -7.55 20.74
C GLY A 73 18.77 -7.88 19.37
N GLU A 74 18.10 -8.70 18.55
CA GLU A 74 18.49 -8.98 17.17
C GLU A 74 18.21 -7.74 16.29
N LEU A 75 19.12 -7.44 15.38
CA LEU A 75 19.05 -6.25 14.54
C LEU A 75 18.10 -6.46 13.36
N LEU A 76 17.01 -5.70 13.32
CA LEU A 76 15.98 -5.78 12.28
C LEU A 76 16.16 -4.74 11.17
N ALA A 77 16.66 -3.55 11.52
CA ALA A 77 16.99 -2.51 10.56
C ALA A 77 18.15 -1.66 11.09
N THR A 78 19.06 -1.28 10.20
CA THR A 78 20.26 -0.52 10.55
C THR A 78 20.68 0.38 9.40
N THR A 79 21.81 1.07 9.56
CA THR A 79 22.42 1.88 8.52
C THR A 79 23.75 1.25 8.11
N LYS A 80 23.94 0.99 6.82
CA LYS A 80 25.22 0.49 6.27
C LYS A 80 25.90 1.56 5.43
N ASN A 81 27.22 1.54 5.42
CA ASN A 81 28.01 2.40 4.54
C ASN A 81 28.16 1.74 3.17
N VAL A 82 27.86 2.48 2.10
CA VAL A 82 27.95 2.00 0.72
C VAL A 82 28.76 2.97 -0.12
N TYR A 83 29.47 2.46 -1.11
CA TYR A 83 30.16 3.28 -2.10
C TYR A 83 29.18 3.83 -3.13
N VAL A 84 29.34 5.12 -3.44
CA VAL A 84 28.47 5.90 -4.32
C VAL A 84 29.33 6.66 -5.32
N ALA A 85 28.98 6.61 -6.60
CA ALA A 85 29.57 7.49 -7.61
C ALA A 85 28.91 8.87 -7.52
N ASN A 86 29.66 9.86 -7.04
CA ASN A 86 29.24 11.24 -6.98
C ASN A 86 29.68 12.01 -8.23
N LEU A 87 28.79 12.87 -8.72
CA LEU A 87 29.07 13.85 -9.75
C LEU A 87 28.95 15.28 -9.22
N TYR A 88 29.94 16.11 -9.56
CA TYR A 88 29.97 17.54 -9.24
C TYR A 88 29.72 18.36 -10.50
N LYS A 89 28.54 18.99 -10.55
CA LYS A 89 28.07 19.74 -11.71
C LYS A 89 29.00 20.89 -12.08
N ASP A 90 29.56 21.56 -11.09
CA ASP A 90 30.44 22.69 -11.26
C ASP A 90 31.77 22.30 -11.92
N GLN A 91 32.37 21.20 -11.47
CA GLN A 91 33.63 20.68 -12.02
C GLN A 91 33.45 20.15 -13.45
N ILE A 92 32.39 19.35 -13.69
CA ILE A 92 32.08 18.85 -15.04
C ILE A 92 31.85 20.01 -16.01
N LYS A 93 31.18 21.09 -15.59
CA LYS A 93 30.93 22.26 -16.46
C LYS A 93 32.16 23.12 -16.74
N GLN A 94 33.22 23.02 -15.94
CA GLN A 94 34.47 23.75 -16.16
C GLN A 94 35.38 23.08 -17.19
N MET A 95 35.21 21.76 -17.39
CA MET A 95 35.92 21.01 -18.40
C MET A 95 35.48 21.40 -19.82
N LYS A 96 36.34 21.14 -20.81
CA LYS A 96 35.90 21.22 -22.21
C LYS A 96 34.84 20.14 -22.43
N LEU A 97 33.88 20.44 -23.30
CA LEU A 97 32.74 19.55 -23.52
C LEU A 97 33.18 18.16 -24.03
N ASP A 98 34.19 18.10 -24.90
CA ASP A 98 34.75 16.83 -25.38
C ASP A 98 35.40 16.02 -24.25
N ASP A 99 36.22 16.65 -23.40
CA ASP A 99 36.85 15.99 -22.24
C ASP A 99 35.78 15.50 -21.24
N SER A 100 34.71 16.28 -21.07
CA SER A 100 33.58 15.92 -20.19
C SER A 100 32.85 14.70 -20.74
N ASN A 101 32.56 14.69 -22.04
CA ASN A 101 31.88 13.58 -22.70
C ASN A 101 32.69 12.29 -22.61
N ASP A 102 34.02 12.36 -22.79
CA ASP A 102 34.90 11.20 -22.68
C ASP A 102 34.99 10.68 -21.24
N ALA A 103 35.01 11.57 -20.24
CA ALA A 103 34.93 11.18 -18.83
C ALA A 103 33.59 10.49 -18.51
N LEU A 104 32.48 11.06 -18.95
CA LEU A 104 31.14 10.49 -18.75
C LEU A 104 30.94 9.17 -19.48
N LEU A 105 31.52 8.99 -20.67
CA LEU A 105 31.52 7.73 -21.40
C LEU A 105 32.21 6.62 -20.60
N ASN A 106 33.44 6.88 -20.13
CA ASN A 106 34.20 5.93 -19.32
C ASN A 106 33.43 5.55 -18.04
N LEU A 107 32.85 6.55 -17.36
CA LEU A 107 32.05 6.32 -16.17
C LEU A 107 30.83 5.46 -16.50
N SER A 108 30.10 5.78 -17.56
CA SER A 108 28.90 5.00 -17.94
C SER A 108 29.24 3.55 -18.26
N ARG A 109 30.37 3.27 -18.92
CA ARG A 109 30.79 1.89 -19.23
C ARG A 109 31.16 1.10 -17.98
N ILE A 110 31.79 1.73 -16.99
CA ILE A 110 32.08 1.10 -15.69
C ILE A 110 30.77 0.78 -14.97
N LEU A 111 29.86 1.76 -14.87
CA LEU A 111 28.56 1.58 -14.20
C LEU A 111 27.65 0.57 -14.92
N GLU A 112 27.70 0.49 -16.25
CA GLU A 112 26.95 -0.52 -17.01
C GLU A 112 27.49 -1.93 -16.75
N LYS A 113 28.82 -2.11 -16.70
CA LYS A 113 29.44 -3.40 -16.36
C LYS A 113 29.04 -3.83 -14.94
N ASP A 114 29.02 -2.88 -14.01
CA ASP A 114 28.54 -3.09 -12.64
C ASP A 114 27.01 -3.26 -12.54
N GLY A 115 26.25 -3.05 -13.61
CA GLY A 115 24.78 -3.10 -13.58
C GLY A 115 24.15 -2.05 -12.66
N SER A 116 24.91 -1.01 -12.32
CA SER A 116 24.53 0.06 -11.39
C SER A 116 24.27 1.38 -12.14
N MET A 117 24.45 1.40 -13.46
CA MET A 117 24.02 2.49 -14.32
C MET A 117 22.50 2.62 -14.34
N ASN A 118 21.99 3.80 -13.96
CA ASN A 118 20.56 4.10 -14.02
C ASN A 118 20.26 5.14 -15.11
N THR A 119 19.46 4.74 -16.10
CA THR A 119 18.95 5.63 -17.16
C THR A 119 17.43 5.82 -17.11
N GLU A 120 16.78 5.35 -16.04
CA GLU A 120 15.32 5.44 -15.88
C GLU A 120 14.85 6.90 -15.77
N ASP A 121 15.67 7.78 -15.17
CA ASP A 121 15.37 9.21 -14.98
C ASP A 121 15.41 10.03 -16.28
N PHE A 122 15.94 9.49 -17.38
CA PHE A 122 15.94 10.18 -18.67
C PHE A 122 14.56 10.06 -19.34
N PRO A 123 13.88 11.15 -19.73
CA PRO A 123 12.48 11.09 -20.21
C PRO A 123 12.24 10.30 -21.49
N ILE A 124 13.25 10.18 -22.35
CA ILE A 124 13.17 9.42 -23.61
C ILE A 124 13.62 7.98 -23.33
N ALA A 125 12.85 7.00 -23.77
CA ALA A 125 13.24 5.59 -23.78
C ALA A 125 13.67 5.17 -25.20
N LEU A 126 14.83 4.52 -25.31
CA LEU A 126 15.21 3.81 -26.54
C LEU A 126 14.56 2.43 -26.61
N ASN A 127 14.20 1.97 -27.80
CA ASN A 127 13.66 0.63 -28.06
C ASN A 127 12.48 0.32 -27.11
N ALA A 128 11.48 1.21 -27.09
CA ALA A 128 10.32 1.11 -26.21
C ALA A 128 9.27 0.16 -26.74
N PHE A 129 8.77 -0.74 -25.88
CA PHE A 129 7.59 -1.53 -26.17
C PHE A 129 6.37 -0.63 -26.03
N THR A 130 5.57 -0.52 -27.09
CA THR A 130 4.28 0.15 -27.06
C THR A 130 3.22 -0.73 -27.69
N TYR A 131 1.96 -0.47 -27.39
CA TYR A 131 0.89 -0.99 -28.24
C TYR A 131 0.84 -0.26 -29.59
N ARG A 132 0.24 -0.93 -30.58
CA ARG A 132 0.14 -0.41 -31.95
C ARG A 132 -0.71 0.86 -32.04
N ASN A 133 -1.77 0.96 -31.23
CA ASN A 133 -2.67 2.11 -31.20
C ASN A 133 -3.33 2.27 -29.82
N THR A 134 -3.95 3.43 -29.58
CA THR A 134 -4.51 3.79 -28.26
C THR A 134 -5.63 2.85 -27.82
N ASP A 135 -6.44 2.34 -28.75
CA ASP A 135 -7.53 1.40 -28.44
C ASP A 135 -7.04 0.07 -27.86
N ASP A 136 -5.82 -0.35 -28.20
CA ASP A 136 -5.22 -1.55 -27.62
C ASP A 136 -4.94 -1.36 -26.13
N TYR A 137 -4.60 -0.15 -25.66
CA TYR A 137 -4.48 0.12 -24.22
C TYR A 137 -5.81 -0.05 -23.47
N LEU A 138 -6.97 0.08 -24.15
CA LEU A 138 -8.28 -0.16 -23.54
C LEU A 138 -8.66 -1.65 -23.51
N LYS A 139 -8.20 -2.41 -24.52
CA LYS A 139 -8.50 -3.85 -24.64
C LYS A 139 -7.60 -4.72 -23.78
N GLU A 140 -6.37 -4.29 -23.59
CA GLU A 140 -5.34 -5.03 -22.88
C GLU A 140 -5.41 -4.75 -21.38
N ASP A 141 -5.29 -5.80 -20.57
CA ASP A 141 -5.29 -5.68 -19.11
C ASP A 141 -3.90 -5.40 -18.52
N LYS A 142 -2.83 -5.41 -19.34
CA LYS A 142 -1.43 -5.25 -18.93
C LYS A 142 -0.78 -4.05 -19.64
N SER A 143 0.31 -3.53 -19.09
CA SER A 143 1.17 -2.59 -19.83
C SER A 143 1.95 -3.34 -20.93
N PRO A 144 2.43 -2.65 -21.99
CA PRO A 144 3.27 -3.25 -23.01
C PRO A 144 4.49 -4.01 -22.45
N LEU A 145 5.17 -3.41 -21.46
CA LEU A 145 6.31 -4.02 -20.79
C LEU A 145 5.90 -5.30 -20.06
N ASP A 146 4.75 -5.27 -19.36
CA ASP A 146 4.26 -6.42 -18.60
C ASP A 146 3.73 -7.55 -19.46
N LYS A 147 3.16 -7.24 -20.62
CA LYS A 147 2.76 -8.21 -21.62
C LYS A 147 4.00 -8.93 -22.16
N VAL A 148 5.03 -8.18 -22.56
CA VAL A 148 6.30 -8.75 -23.01
C VAL A 148 6.97 -9.57 -21.91
N ALA A 149 7.04 -9.06 -20.68
CA ALA A 149 7.63 -9.79 -19.56
C ALA A 149 6.91 -11.12 -19.29
N SER A 150 5.57 -11.15 -19.38
CA SER A 150 4.80 -12.39 -19.30
C SER A 150 5.16 -13.35 -20.44
N ILE A 151 5.23 -12.88 -21.69
CA ILE A 151 5.59 -13.73 -22.84
C ILE A 151 7.02 -14.30 -22.67
N VAL A 152 7.98 -13.47 -22.26
CA VAL A 152 9.36 -13.87 -22.01
C VAL A 152 9.44 -14.97 -20.93
N MET A 153 8.64 -14.84 -19.88
CA MET A 153 8.53 -15.82 -18.79
C MET A 153 7.89 -17.13 -19.28
N ASP A 154 6.73 -17.05 -19.91
CA ASP A 154 5.91 -18.19 -20.32
C ASP A 154 6.59 -19.04 -21.40
N LYS A 155 7.35 -18.39 -22.29
CA LYS A 155 8.07 -19.03 -23.40
C LYS A 155 9.55 -19.26 -23.14
N ASN A 156 10.05 -18.87 -21.96
CA ASN A 156 11.46 -18.97 -21.58
C ASN A 156 12.43 -18.31 -22.59
N ILE A 157 12.05 -17.17 -23.17
CA ILE A 157 12.80 -16.49 -24.24
C ILE A 157 14.25 -16.19 -23.82
N MET A 158 14.49 -15.95 -22.52
CA MET A 158 15.84 -15.68 -21.99
C MET A 158 16.82 -16.84 -22.20
N ALA A 159 16.35 -18.09 -22.28
CA ALA A 159 17.22 -19.24 -22.55
C ALA A 159 17.89 -19.14 -23.92
N ASN A 160 17.22 -18.55 -24.92
CA ASN A 160 17.75 -18.35 -26.27
C ASN A 160 18.73 -17.16 -26.36
N LEU A 161 18.71 -16.27 -25.37
CA LEU A 161 19.44 -15.00 -25.38
C LEU A 161 20.64 -14.96 -24.44
N ILE A 162 20.69 -15.82 -23.41
CA ILE A 162 21.66 -15.70 -22.32
C ILE A 162 23.13 -15.82 -22.78
N ASP A 163 23.40 -16.62 -23.80
CA ASP A 163 24.73 -16.82 -24.40
C ASP A 163 25.08 -15.72 -25.43
N LYS A 164 24.14 -14.83 -25.77
CA LYS A 164 24.33 -13.83 -26.81
C LYS A 164 25.08 -12.62 -26.28
N THR A 165 25.82 -12.00 -27.19
CA THR A 165 26.52 -10.74 -26.95
C THR A 165 26.15 -9.76 -28.06
N TYR A 166 25.67 -8.59 -27.65
CA TYR A 166 25.53 -7.45 -28.54
C TYR A 166 26.89 -6.78 -28.71
N THR A 167 27.32 -6.59 -29.96
CA THR A 167 28.58 -5.92 -30.28
C THR A 167 28.32 -4.88 -31.37
N GLN A 168 28.87 -3.69 -31.20
CA GLN A 168 28.84 -2.63 -32.19
C GLN A 168 30.22 -1.96 -32.26
N GLU A 169 30.78 -1.88 -33.46
CA GLU A 169 31.97 -1.04 -33.69
C GLU A 169 31.58 0.43 -33.61
N THR A 170 32.35 1.20 -32.86
CA THR A 170 32.15 2.63 -32.67
C THR A 170 33.45 3.37 -32.91
N ASN A 171 33.38 4.67 -33.18
CA ASN A 171 34.55 5.53 -33.30
C ASN A 171 35.38 5.61 -31.99
N GLN A 172 34.84 5.10 -30.88
CA GLN A 172 35.42 5.10 -29.53
C GLN A 172 35.72 3.67 -29.03
N GLY A 173 35.92 2.72 -29.97
CA GLY A 173 36.19 1.32 -29.69
C GLY A 173 34.95 0.42 -29.82
N ILE A 174 35.04 -0.81 -29.33
CA ILE A 174 33.97 -1.78 -29.43
C ILE A 174 33.00 -1.60 -28.26
N TYR A 175 31.74 -1.27 -28.55
CA TYR A 175 30.67 -1.34 -27.57
C TYR A 175 30.18 -2.79 -27.48
N LYS A 176 30.30 -3.40 -26.29
CA LYS A 176 29.98 -4.81 -26.05
C LYS A 176 29.05 -4.95 -24.85
N LYS A 177 27.95 -5.69 -25.01
CA LYS A 177 27.04 -6.09 -23.93
C LYS A 177 26.77 -7.59 -23.99
N THR A 178 27.12 -8.31 -22.94
CA THR A 178 26.84 -9.74 -22.80
C THR A 178 25.58 -9.93 -21.96
N VAL A 179 24.62 -10.70 -22.46
CA VAL A 179 23.32 -10.87 -21.79
C VAL A 179 23.47 -11.56 -20.43
N LEU A 180 24.39 -12.52 -20.32
CA LEU A 180 24.72 -13.19 -19.06
C LEU A 180 25.10 -12.20 -17.93
N ASP A 181 25.90 -11.17 -18.22
CA ASP A 181 26.28 -10.16 -17.21
C ASP A 181 25.06 -9.40 -16.69
N TYR A 182 24.13 -9.06 -17.58
CA TYR A 182 22.86 -8.40 -17.22
C TYR A 182 21.98 -9.32 -16.37
N CYS A 183 21.90 -10.60 -16.72
CA CYS A 183 21.22 -11.62 -15.93
C CYS A 183 21.79 -11.70 -14.50
N LEU A 184 23.11 -11.77 -14.36
CA LEU A 184 23.79 -11.80 -13.06
C LEU A 184 23.56 -10.50 -12.28
N ASN A 185 23.63 -9.35 -12.94
CA ASN A 185 23.39 -8.05 -12.32
C ASN A 185 21.94 -7.87 -11.85
N ALA A 186 20.96 -8.31 -12.65
CA ALA A 186 19.55 -8.28 -12.28
C ALA A 186 19.27 -9.20 -11.06
N LEU A 187 19.85 -10.40 -11.04
CA LEU A 187 19.80 -11.30 -9.88
C LEU A 187 20.42 -10.66 -8.64
N ARG A 188 21.63 -10.09 -8.77
CA ARG A 188 22.33 -9.40 -7.69
C ARG A 188 21.51 -8.25 -7.10
N SER A 189 20.81 -7.49 -7.96
CA SER A 189 19.93 -6.39 -7.51
C SER A 189 18.75 -6.86 -6.67
N LYS A 190 18.34 -8.14 -6.79
CA LYS A 190 17.33 -8.79 -5.96
C LYS A 190 17.92 -9.53 -4.74
N GLY A 191 19.22 -9.35 -4.47
CA GLY A 191 19.92 -10.06 -3.40
C GLY A 191 20.26 -11.52 -3.73
N LEU A 192 20.08 -11.95 -4.99
CA LEU A 192 20.41 -13.28 -5.45
C LEU A 192 21.80 -13.25 -6.08
N THR A 193 22.83 -13.56 -5.29
CA THR A 193 24.21 -13.57 -5.79
C THR A 193 24.59 -14.96 -6.27
N LEU A 194 24.87 -15.08 -7.57
CA LEU A 194 25.49 -16.28 -8.16
C LEU A 194 26.91 -15.91 -8.57
N LYS A 195 27.90 -16.58 -7.97
CA LYS A 195 29.29 -16.43 -8.37
C LYS A 195 29.66 -17.53 -9.36
N LEU A 196 30.35 -17.10 -10.41
CA LEU A 196 30.95 -18.00 -11.39
C LEU A 196 32.41 -18.25 -11.01
N ASP A 197 32.94 -19.41 -11.40
CA ASP A 197 34.34 -19.74 -11.16
C ASP A 197 35.26 -18.73 -11.88
N ARG A 198 36.28 -18.24 -11.17
CA ARG A 198 37.18 -17.19 -11.67
C ARG A 198 38.04 -17.63 -12.86
N LYS A 199 38.27 -18.94 -13.02
CA LYS A 199 39.08 -19.54 -14.09
C LYS A 199 38.20 -20.06 -15.24
N ASP A 200 36.96 -20.44 -14.94
CA ASP A 200 36.02 -21.01 -15.92
C ASP A 200 34.60 -20.48 -15.67
N ASN A 201 34.22 -19.41 -16.38
CA ASN A 201 32.89 -18.78 -16.25
C ASN A 201 31.73 -19.64 -16.75
N THR A 202 31.99 -20.86 -17.25
CA THR A 202 30.95 -21.84 -17.59
C THR A 202 30.51 -22.68 -16.38
N LYS A 203 31.14 -22.46 -15.20
CA LYS A 203 30.84 -23.17 -13.95
C LYS A 203 30.53 -22.19 -12.81
N PHE A 204 29.72 -22.66 -11.87
CA PHE A 204 29.48 -21.96 -10.61
C PHE A 204 30.67 -22.11 -9.66
N ASP A 205 30.93 -21.09 -8.83
CA ASP A 205 31.90 -21.18 -7.75
C ASP A 205 31.33 -22.05 -6.61
N THR A 206 31.83 -23.28 -6.53
CA THR A 206 31.38 -24.27 -5.53
C THR A 206 31.82 -23.93 -4.11
N ASN A 207 32.77 -23.01 -3.93
CA ASN A 207 33.19 -22.54 -2.62
C ASN A 207 32.26 -21.45 -2.06
N ASP A 208 31.42 -20.84 -2.90
CA ASP A 208 30.48 -19.82 -2.49
C ASP A 208 29.19 -20.45 -1.94
N LYS A 209 29.08 -20.49 -0.60
CA LYS A 209 27.95 -21.11 0.11
C LYS A 209 26.58 -20.53 -0.31
N GLU A 210 26.51 -19.25 -0.62
CA GLU A 210 25.28 -18.58 -1.07
C GLU A 210 24.84 -19.09 -2.45
N THR A 211 25.78 -19.20 -3.40
CA THR A 211 25.53 -19.78 -4.72
C THR A 211 25.02 -21.22 -4.60
N VAL A 212 25.66 -22.06 -3.79
CA VAL A 212 25.24 -23.45 -3.55
C VAL A 212 23.83 -23.52 -2.94
N LYS A 213 23.56 -22.69 -1.93
CA LYS A 213 22.24 -22.62 -1.26
C LYS A 213 21.15 -22.18 -2.25
N LEU A 214 21.44 -21.20 -3.09
CA LEU A 214 20.51 -20.66 -4.08
C LEU A 214 20.19 -21.67 -5.19
N LEU A 215 21.20 -22.42 -5.68
CA LEU A 215 20.99 -23.49 -6.65
C LEU A 215 20.09 -24.60 -6.07
N LYS A 216 20.40 -25.07 -4.85
CA LYS A 216 19.58 -26.08 -4.15
C LYS A 216 18.13 -25.61 -3.95
N LYS A 217 17.93 -24.34 -3.57
CA LYS A 217 16.59 -23.72 -3.42
C LYS A 217 15.76 -23.81 -4.71
N HIS A 218 16.40 -23.80 -5.87
CA HIS A 218 15.74 -23.89 -7.18
C HIS A 218 15.71 -25.30 -7.78
N GLY A 219 16.18 -26.32 -7.03
CA GLY A 219 16.26 -27.70 -7.48
C GLY A 219 17.41 -27.97 -8.47
N LEU A 220 18.42 -27.10 -8.49
CA LEU A 220 19.57 -27.16 -9.39
C LEU A 220 20.79 -27.72 -8.66
N LYS A 221 21.72 -28.31 -9.43
CA LYS A 221 22.99 -28.84 -8.91
C LYS A 221 24.12 -27.87 -9.26
N GLU A 222 25.22 -27.95 -8.52
CA GLU A 222 26.44 -27.18 -8.80
C GLU A 222 27.04 -27.52 -10.17
N THR A 223 26.79 -28.72 -10.69
CA THR A 223 27.18 -29.19 -12.01
C THR A 223 26.18 -28.80 -13.12
N SER A 224 25.12 -28.08 -12.80
CA SER A 224 24.15 -27.61 -13.80
C SER A 224 24.83 -26.62 -14.74
N ASP A 225 24.49 -26.69 -16.03
CA ASP A 225 24.91 -25.69 -17.03
C ASP A 225 24.50 -24.29 -16.56
N VAL A 226 25.47 -23.37 -16.51
CA VAL A 226 25.30 -22.02 -15.93
C VAL A 226 24.18 -21.26 -16.63
N ASN A 227 24.15 -21.31 -17.96
CA ASN A 227 23.18 -20.58 -18.77
C ASN A 227 21.75 -21.10 -18.54
N SER A 228 21.56 -22.42 -18.61
CA SER A 228 20.28 -23.07 -18.38
C SER A 228 19.78 -22.87 -16.94
N ALA A 229 20.69 -22.94 -15.96
CA ALA A 229 20.40 -22.70 -14.56
C ALA A 229 19.94 -21.26 -14.31
N ILE A 230 20.66 -20.26 -14.81
CA ILE A 230 20.31 -18.85 -14.67
C ILE A 230 18.99 -18.54 -15.38
N ALA A 231 18.78 -19.05 -16.60
CA ALA A 231 17.52 -18.90 -17.32
C ALA A 231 16.35 -19.48 -16.50
N THR A 232 16.52 -20.66 -15.89
CA THR A 232 15.50 -21.29 -15.03
C THR A 232 15.18 -20.46 -13.79
N ILE A 233 16.18 -19.81 -13.19
CA ILE A 233 15.97 -18.94 -12.02
C ILE A 233 15.20 -17.68 -12.45
N ILE A 234 15.62 -17.03 -13.53
CA ILE A 234 14.98 -15.82 -14.07
C ILE A 234 13.55 -16.09 -14.51
N GLN A 235 13.31 -17.22 -15.17
CA GLN A 235 11.97 -17.60 -15.65
C GLN A 235 10.94 -17.73 -14.52
N LYS A 236 11.38 -17.96 -13.27
CA LYS A 236 10.47 -18.10 -12.12
C LYS A 236 10.10 -16.76 -11.48
N ASP A 237 10.71 -15.66 -11.91
CA ASP A 237 10.52 -14.35 -11.30
C ASP A 237 10.36 -13.24 -12.37
N LYS A 238 9.10 -12.84 -12.57
CA LYS A 238 8.74 -11.75 -13.49
C LYS A 238 9.42 -10.43 -13.13
N SER A 239 9.73 -10.17 -11.86
CA SER A 239 10.39 -8.93 -11.44
C SER A 239 11.83 -8.84 -11.94
N ILE A 240 12.53 -9.97 -12.03
CA ILE A 240 13.87 -10.04 -12.62
C ILE A 240 13.79 -9.81 -14.14
N ILE A 241 12.79 -10.39 -14.81
CA ILE A 241 12.55 -10.14 -16.24
C ILE A 241 12.26 -8.67 -16.51
N ARG A 242 11.39 -8.02 -15.71
CA ARG A 242 11.14 -6.57 -15.81
C ARG A 242 12.43 -5.77 -15.68
N LYS A 243 13.30 -6.12 -14.73
CA LYS A 243 14.60 -5.46 -14.54
C LYS A 243 15.49 -5.58 -15.77
N LEU A 244 15.54 -6.76 -16.39
CA LEU A 244 16.30 -6.98 -17.63
C LEU A 244 15.76 -6.15 -18.79
N LEU A 245 14.43 -6.05 -18.90
CA LEU A 245 13.77 -5.28 -19.93
C LEU A 245 13.90 -3.75 -19.73
N ASN A 246 14.53 -3.24 -18.67
CA ASN A 246 14.89 -1.82 -18.60
C ASN A 246 16.01 -1.45 -19.56
N ASP A 247 16.91 -2.39 -19.84
CA ASP A 247 18.00 -2.16 -20.77
C ASP A 247 17.48 -2.13 -22.21
N SER A 248 17.79 -1.06 -22.94
CA SER A 248 17.32 -0.86 -24.31
C SER A 248 17.87 -1.90 -25.29
N VAL A 249 19.09 -2.40 -25.08
CA VAL A 249 19.69 -3.45 -25.92
C VAL A 249 18.95 -4.76 -25.69
N ILE A 250 18.71 -5.12 -24.43
CA ILE A 250 17.94 -6.31 -24.06
C ILE A 250 16.53 -6.27 -24.66
N ARG A 251 15.82 -5.13 -24.58
CA ARG A 251 14.50 -4.98 -25.24
C ARG A 251 14.55 -5.26 -26.73
N SER A 252 15.55 -4.72 -27.43
CA SER A 252 15.71 -4.98 -28.87
C SER A 252 15.99 -6.45 -29.18
N MET A 253 16.83 -7.11 -28.38
CA MET A 253 17.15 -8.53 -28.56
C MET A 253 15.92 -9.41 -28.28
N VAL A 254 15.19 -9.13 -27.20
CA VAL A 254 13.93 -9.81 -26.86
C VAL A 254 12.91 -9.64 -27.97
N TYR A 255 12.69 -8.42 -28.46
CA TYR A 255 11.72 -8.17 -29.53
C TYR A 255 12.04 -8.95 -30.82
N LYS A 256 13.31 -9.01 -31.21
CA LYS A 256 13.74 -9.81 -32.37
C LYS A 256 13.43 -11.29 -32.20
N GLU A 257 13.61 -11.83 -31.00
CA GLU A 257 13.26 -13.22 -30.71
C GLU A 257 11.73 -13.42 -30.73
N LEU A 258 10.96 -12.45 -30.24
CA LEU A 258 9.49 -12.47 -30.36
C LEU A 258 9.02 -12.46 -31.81
N GLU A 259 9.62 -11.63 -32.68
CA GLU A 259 9.29 -11.59 -34.12
C GLU A 259 9.63 -12.92 -34.80
N LYS A 260 10.79 -13.50 -34.48
CA LYS A 260 11.24 -14.78 -35.01
C LYS A 260 10.29 -15.93 -34.64
N GLU A 261 9.75 -15.91 -33.41
CA GLU A 261 8.79 -16.90 -32.94
C GLU A 261 7.32 -16.53 -33.22
N ASN A 262 7.06 -15.37 -33.86
CA ASN A 262 5.74 -14.81 -34.12
C ASN A 262 4.87 -14.63 -32.84
N LEU A 263 5.48 -14.13 -31.77
CA LEU A 263 4.88 -13.94 -30.43
C LEU A 263 4.61 -12.48 -30.06
N GLN A 264 4.91 -11.53 -30.94
CA GLN A 264 4.82 -10.09 -30.68
C GLN A 264 3.37 -9.56 -30.53
N ASP A 265 2.38 -10.23 -31.11
CA ASP A 265 0.96 -9.84 -31.05
C ASP A 265 0.72 -8.37 -31.50
N ASN A 266 0.15 -7.52 -30.63
CA ASN A 266 -0.08 -6.09 -30.85
C ASN A 266 1.03 -5.19 -30.28
N ILE A 267 2.12 -5.78 -29.76
CA ILE A 267 3.30 -5.04 -29.30
C ILE A 267 4.12 -4.60 -30.52
N VAL A 268 4.61 -3.37 -30.47
CA VAL A 268 5.59 -2.83 -31.42
C VAL A 268 6.78 -2.26 -30.66
N LEU A 269 7.96 -2.35 -31.26
CA LEU A 269 9.18 -1.73 -30.73
C LEU A 269 9.40 -0.38 -31.41
N LYS A 270 9.16 0.71 -30.68
CA LYS A 270 9.50 2.06 -31.14
C LYS A 270 10.96 2.37 -30.85
N ASP A 271 11.66 2.95 -31.84
CA ASP A 271 13.06 3.30 -31.71
C ASP A 271 13.32 4.30 -30.57
N MET A 272 12.43 5.29 -30.43
CA MET A 272 12.39 6.28 -29.34
C MET A 272 10.95 6.60 -28.97
N GLU A 273 10.65 6.71 -27.68
CA GLU A 273 9.35 7.10 -27.15
C GLU A 273 9.51 7.89 -25.85
N LEU A 274 8.59 8.81 -25.55
CA LEU A 274 8.56 9.48 -24.25
C LEU A 274 7.92 8.58 -23.22
N LYS A 275 8.64 8.31 -22.13
CA LYS A 275 8.14 7.46 -21.03
C LYS A 275 6.85 8.02 -20.43
N ASP A 276 6.79 9.33 -20.23
CA ASP A 276 5.63 10.01 -19.65
C ASP A 276 4.39 9.96 -20.57
N ASN A 277 4.56 9.88 -21.90
CA ASN A 277 3.46 9.72 -22.84
C ASN A 277 2.78 8.36 -22.65
N GLN A 278 3.57 7.28 -22.60
CA GLN A 278 3.07 5.93 -22.32
C GLN A 278 2.42 5.85 -20.93
N LYS A 279 3.07 6.41 -19.90
CA LYS A 279 2.53 6.44 -18.52
C LYS A 279 1.22 7.22 -18.42
N LEU A 280 1.06 8.31 -19.18
CA LEU A 280 -0.19 9.05 -19.23
C LEU A 280 -1.33 8.20 -19.79
N LEU A 281 -1.09 7.47 -20.88
CA LEU A 281 -2.09 6.55 -21.46
C LEU A 281 -2.47 5.45 -20.47
N GLU A 282 -1.49 4.78 -19.87
CA GLU A 282 -1.71 3.74 -18.87
C GLU A 282 -2.47 4.27 -17.66
N LYS A 283 -2.09 5.45 -17.14
CA LYS A 283 -2.77 6.11 -16.02
C LYS A 283 -4.20 6.52 -16.40
N LYS A 284 -4.44 7.05 -17.59
CA LYS A 284 -5.79 7.36 -18.06
C LYS A 284 -6.66 6.11 -18.07
N VAL A 285 -6.19 5.00 -18.64
CA VAL A 285 -6.91 3.71 -18.61
C VAL A 285 -7.18 3.24 -17.20
N GLU A 286 -6.21 3.38 -16.28
CA GLU A 286 -6.41 3.08 -14.85
C GLU A 286 -7.53 3.94 -14.24
N MET A 287 -7.56 5.25 -14.53
CA MET A 287 -8.58 6.16 -14.00
C MET A 287 -9.96 5.92 -14.60
N MET A 288 -10.07 5.52 -15.87
CA MET A 288 -11.34 5.09 -16.48
C MET A 288 -11.99 3.90 -15.75
N LYS A 289 -11.18 3.09 -15.05
CA LYS A 289 -11.70 2.00 -14.19
C LYS A 289 -12.32 2.53 -12.89
N LEU A 290 -11.88 3.68 -12.40
CA LEU A 290 -12.39 4.32 -11.17
C LEU A 290 -13.63 5.19 -11.43
N SER A 291 -13.80 5.72 -12.64
CA SER A 291 -14.99 6.45 -13.04
C SER A 291 -15.22 6.33 -14.55
N ASN A 292 -16.45 5.97 -14.94
CA ASN A 292 -16.87 5.86 -16.33
C ASN A 292 -17.04 7.22 -17.05
N LYS A 293 -16.78 8.33 -16.34
CA LYS A 293 -16.84 9.70 -16.87
C LYS A 293 -15.48 10.19 -17.36
N ILE A 294 -14.43 9.38 -17.20
CA ILE A 294 -13.08 9.68 -17.61
C ILE A 294 -12.85 9.06 -18.99
N ASP A 295 -12.15 9.78 -19.85
CA ASP A 295 -11.67 9.29 -21.15
C ASP A 295 -10.31 9.91 -21.50
N PHE A 296 -9.75 9.61 -22.67
CA PHE A 296 -8.44 10.17 -23.06
C PHE A 296 -8.45 11.69 -23.33
N LYS A 297 -9.63 12.33 -23.42
CA LYS A 297 -9.81 13.75 -23.76
C LYS A 297 -10.17 14.61 -22.55
N THR A 298 -10.71 14.02 -21.49
CA THR A 298 -10.99 14.70 -20.22
C THR A 298 -9.78 15.41 -19.62
N GLU A 299 -10.01 16.51 -18.92
CA GLU A 299 -8.95 17.28 -18.25
C GLU A 299 -8.66 16.73 -16.85
N ALA A 300 -7.43 16.94 -16.35
CA ALA A 300 -7.01 16.38 -15.08
C ALA A 300 -7.84 16.88 -13.87
N ALA A 301 -8.34 18.12 -13.90
CA ALA A 301 -9.24 18.62 -12.86
C ALA A 301 -10.56 17.84 -12.82
N ASP A 302 -11.18 17.61 -13.99
CA ASP A 302 -12.42 16.86 -14.10
C ASP A 302 -12.24 15.41 -13.67
N ASP A 303 -11.13 14.80 -14.06
CA ASP A 303 -10.79 13.42 -13.68
C ASP A 303 -10.63 13.29 -12.17
N PHE A 304 -9.84 14.18 -11.55
CA PHE A 304 -9.66 14.20 -10.11
C PHE A 304 -11.01 14.35 -9.37
N VAL A 305 -11.84 15.29 -9.83
CA VAL A 305 -13.17 15.54 -9.26
C VAL A 305 -14.07 14.32 -9.42
N ASN A 306 -14.08 13.67 -10.59
CA ASN A 306 -14.90 12.48 -10.84
C ASN A 306 -14.44 11.28 -10.00
N ILE A 307 -13.13 11.10 -9.83
CA ILE A 307 -12.57 10.08 -8.92
C ILE A 307 -13.05 10.32 -7.50
N VAL A 308 -12.91 11.54 -6.98
CA VAL A 308 -13.34 11.87 -5.61
C VAL A 308 -14.85 11.65 -5.46
N LYS A 309 -15.66 12.15 -6.41
CA LYS A 309 -17.13 12.00 -6.39
C LYS A 309 -17.58 10.55 -6.32
N ASP A 310 -16.97 9.69 -7.12
CA ASP A 310 -17.44 8.32 -7.31
C ASP A 310 -16.85 7.36 -6.25
N ASN A 311 -15.69 7.70 -5.65
CA ASN A 311 -14.95 6.79 -4.77
C ASN A 311 -14.75 7.28 -3.33
N THR A 312 -14.46 8.56 -3.08
CA THR A 312 -13.93 9.01 -1.77
C THR A 312 -14.63 10.21 -1.13
N ILE A 313 -15.64 10.81 -1.78
CA ILE A 313 -16.32 12.02 -1.31
C ILE A 313 -16.92 11.89 0.10
N VAL A 314 -17.39 10.70 0.47
CA VAL A 314 -17.94 10.46 1.82
C VAL A 314 -16.84 10.47 2.88
N GLU A 315 -15.70 9.83 2.60
CA GLU A 315 -14.55 9.85 3.52
C GLU A 315 -13.95 11.25 3.62
N LEU A 316 -13.94 12.00 2.51
CA LEU A 316 -13.55 13.41 2.50
C LEU A 316 -14.44 14.25 3.44
N LEU A 317 -15.77 14.07 3.37
CA LEU A 317 -16.68 14.81 4.25
C LEU A 317 -16.53 14.46 5.73
N LYS A 318 -15.99 13.30 6.08
CA LYS A 318 -15.73 12.90 7.48
C LYS A 318 -14.46 13.53 8.06
N LYS A 319 -13.59 14.13 7.24
CA LYS A 319 -12.30 14.65 7.68
C LYS A 319 -12.42 15.96 8.44
N VAL A 320 -11.58 16.07 9.46
CA VAL A 320 -11.18 17.32 10.09
C VAL A 320 -9.68 17.42 9.91
N ASP A 321 -9.24 18.52 9.33
CA ASP A 321 -7.83 18.84 9.22
C ASP A 321 -7.47 19.86 10.31
N VAL A 322 -6.35 19.65 10.98
CA VAL A 322 -5.89 20.48 12.10
C VAL A 322 -4.48 20.94 11.80
N GLU A 323 -4.34 22.19 11.38
CA GLU A 323 -3.05 22.83 11.09
C GLU A 323 -2.91 24.08 11.97
N ASP A 324 -1.81 24.19 12.74
CA ASP A 324 -1.45 25.40 13.52
C ASP A 324 -2.62 26.02 14.32
N ASP A 325 -3.31 25.20 15.13
CA ASP A 325 -4.52 25.55 15.90
C ASP A 325 -5.77 25.95 15.07
N LYS A 326 -5.69 25.92 13.74
CA LYS A 326 -6.81 26.11 12.83
C LYS A 326 -7.42 24.76 12.45
N LYS A 327 -8.71 24.60 12.77
CA LYS A 327 -9.49 23.40 12.42
C LYS A 327 -10.29 23.64 11.15
N THR A 328 -10.03 22.85 10.11
CA THR A 328 -10.84 22.82 8.89
C THR A 328 -11.75 21.60 8.93
N VAL A 329 -13.03 21.81 9.21
CA VAL A 329 -14.05 20.76 9.17
C VAL A 329 -14.62 20.67 7.75
N VAL A 330 -14.30 19.59 7.03
CA VAL A 330 -14.67 19.47 5.61
C VAL A 330 -16.18 19.46 5.40
N LEU A 331 -16.93 18.77 6.27
CA LEU A 331 -18.39 18.79 6.24
C LEU A 331 -18.96 20.19 6.40
N GLU A 332 -18.40 21.00 7.29
CA GLU A 332 -18.85 22.38 7.52
C GLU A 332 -18.73 23.22 6.25
N LYS A 333 -17.58 23.11 5.56
CA LYS A 333 -17.34 23.79 4.29
C LYS A 333 -18.35 23.38 3.22
N ALA A 334 -18.66 22.09 3.13
CA ALA A 334 -19.69 21.58 2.21
C ALA A 334 -21.08 22.16 2.52
N LEU A 335 -21.50 22.15 3.79
CA LEU A 335 -22.79 22.70 4.23
C LEU A 335 -22.87 24.22 3.98
N ASN A 336 -21.80 24.96 4.26
CA ASN A 336 -21.71 26.40 4.00
C ASN A 336 -21.78 26.71 2.50
N LEU A 337 -21.11 25.91 1.65
CA LEU A 337 -21.20 26.06 0.20
C LEU A 337 -22.62 25.81 -0.31
N LEU A 338 -23.30 24.76 0.17
CA LEU A 338 -24.70 24.48 -0.17
C LEU A 338 -25.61 25.63 0.25
N LYS A 339 -25.47 26.11 1.49
CA LYS A 339 -26.24 27.25 2.03
C LYS A 339 -26.02 28.53 1.21
N LYS A 340 -24.78 28.84 0.83
CA LYS A 340 -24.44 30.01 -0.01
C LYS A 340 -25.11 29.95 -1.39
N ASN A 341 -25.38 28.76 -1.90
CA ASN A 341 -26.08 28.54 -3.18
C ASN A 341 -27.59 28.31 -2.99
N GLY A 342 -28.16 28.66 -1.83
CA GLY A 342 -29.60 28.59 -1.57
C GLY A 342 -30.14 27.18 -1.30
N ILE A 343 -29.27 26.21 -1.04
CA ILE A 343 -29.66 24.81 -0.79
C ILE A 343 -29.69 24.59 0.72
N GLN A 344 -30.90 24.44 1.27
CA GLN A 344 -31.07 24.12 2.69
C GLN A 344 -30.75 22.65 2.97
N THR A 345 -30.01 22.39 4.04
CA THR A 345 -29.61 21.07 4.50
C THR A 345 -30.20 20.79 5.87
N ASN A 346 -30.80 19.62 6.08
CA ASN A 346 -31.26 19.16 7.40
C ASN A 346 -30.17 18.38 8.14
N VAL A 347 -28.90 18.60 7.81
CA VAL A 347 -27.75 17.92 8.41
C VAL A 347 -27.07 18.87 9.37
N GLU A 348 -26.92 18.43 10.61
CA GLU A 348 -26.09 19.06 11.63
C GLU A 348 -24.90 18.16 11.94
N PHE A 349 -23.82 18.76 12.43
CA PHE A 349 -22.66 18.01 12.86
C PHE A 349 -22.18 18.45 14.24
N SER A 350 -21.47 17.55 14.89
CA SER A 350 -20.75 17.77 16.14
C SER A 350 -19.35 17.19 16.00
N LEU A 351 -18.40 17.69 16.80
CA LEU A 351 -17.05 17.16 16.86
C LEU A 351 -16.90 16.26 18.09
N ASP A 352 -16.36 15.06 17.88
CA ASP A 352 -15.89 14.19 18.96
C ASP A 352 -14.41 14.48 19.20
N GLU A 353 -14.12 15.29 20.21
CA GLU A 353 -12.78 15.77 20.54
C GLU A 353 -12.05 14.90 21.60
N LYS A 354 -12.49 13.65 21.80
CA LYS A 354 -11.80 12.71 22.70
C LYS A 354 -10.34 12.51 22.33
N ASP A 355 -10.04 12.58 21.03
CA ASP A 355 -8.69 12.62 20.49
C ASP A 355 -8.43 14.03 19.94
N LYS A 356 -7.61 14.81 20.66
CA LYS A 356 -7.26 16.18 20.26
C LYS A 356 -6.44 16.23 18.98
N GLN A 357 -5.72 15.17 18.64
CA GLN A 357 -4.89 15.10 17.45
C GLN A 357 -5.66 14.60 16.23
N ASN A 358 -6.81 13.93 16.42
CA ASN A 358 -7.65 13.44 15.33
C ASN A 358 -9.15 13.53 15.65
N PRO A 359 -9.71 14.75 15.72
CA PRO A 359 -11.11 14.96 16.03
C PRO A 359 -12.01 14.38 14.93
N LYS A 360 -13.09 13.71 15.34
CA LYS A 360 -14.03 13.09 14.39
C LYS A 360 -15.27 13.94 14.21
N VAL A 361 -15.70 14.10 12.96
CA VAL A 361 -17.04 14.64 12.67
C VAL A 361 -18.08 13.56 12.95
N LYS A 362 -19.15 13.94 13.65
CA LYS A 362 -20.39 13.16 13.76
C LYS A 362 -21.52 13.99 13.18
N ALA A 363 -22.00 13.58 12.02
CA ALA A 363 -23.16 14.17 11.37
C ALA A 363 -24.45 13.43 11.74
N LYS A 364 -25.55 14.17 11.88
CA LYS A 364 -26.90 13.64 12.10
C LYS A 364 -27.92 14.47 11.33
N PHE A 365 -29.08 13.91 11.06
CA PHE A 365 -30.20 14.69 10.56
C PHE A 365 -30.93 15.40 11.72
N VAL A 366 -31.31 16.66 11.52
CA VAL A 366 -32.11 17.47 12.47
C VAL A 366 -33.56 16.99 12.49
N THR A 367 -34.05 16.53 11.34
CA THR A 367 -35.36 15.89 11.13
C THR A 367 -35.16 14.70 10.20
N GLU A 368 -35.87 13.58 10.41
CA GLU A 368 -35.74 12.38 9.58
C GLU A 368 -35.75 12.73 8.08
N SER A 369 -34.64 12.44 7.40
CA SER A 369 -34.49 12.73 5.98
C SER A 369 -35.24 11.69 5.17
N LYS A 370 -36.26 12.13 4.44
CA LYS A 370 -36.98 11.31 3.45
C LYS A 370 -36.11 10.88 2.25
N LYS A 371 -34.85 11.33 2.14
CA LYS A 371 -34.02 11.15 0.93
C LYS A 371 -32.73 10.35 1.14
N SER A 372 -32.16 10.31 2.33
CA SER A 372 -30.91 9.56 2.60
C SER A 372 -30.81 9.23 4.08
N THR A 373 -30.27 8.07 4.41
CA THR A 373 -30.04 7.66 5.80
C THR A 373 -28.60 7.87 6.28
N ASP A 374 -27.68 8.18 5.36
CA ASP A 374 -26.34 8.67 5.68
C ASP A 374 -26.29 10.20 5.45
N PRO A 375 -26.06 11.01 6.50
CA PRO A 375 -25.91 12.46 6.39
C PRO A 375 -24.76 12.89 5.47
N TYR A 376 -23.64 12.17 5.47
CA TYR A 376 -22.48 12.50 4.62
C TYR A 376 -22.80 12.24 3.16
N LYS A 377 -23.36 11.06 2.86
CA LYS A 377 -23.84 10.72 1.51
C LYS A 377 -24.87 11.73 1.02
N HIS A 378 -25.78 12.16 1.88
CA HIS A 378 -26.79 13.17 1.54
C HIS A 378 -26.15 14.49 1.08
N VAL A 379 -25.17 14.98 1.83
CA VAL A 379 -24.43 16.20 1.48
C VAL A 379 -23.66 16.02 0.18
N ALA A 380 -22.99 14.88 -0.02
CA ALA A 380 -22.33 14.56 -1.28
C ALA A 380 -23.30 14.54 -2.48
N ASP A 381 -24.48 13.95 -2.32
CA ASP A 381 -25.50 13.89 -3.36
C ASP A 381 -26.09 15.28 -3.68
N LEU A 382 -26.23 16.14 -2.67
CA LEU A 382 -26.64 17.54 -2.85
C LEU A 382 -25.57 18.33 -3.61
N LEU A 383 -24.30 18.19 -3.26
CA LEU A 383 -23.20 18.79 -4.02
C LEU A 383 -23.21 18.33 -5.48
N ASN A 384 -23.38 17.03 -5.72
CA ASN A 384 -23.40 16.45 -7.06
C ASN A 384 -24.59 16.93 -7.90
N SER A 385 -25.82 16.84 -7.36
CA SER A 385 -27.03 17.18 -8.12
C SER A 385 -27.22 18.67 -8.38
N ASN A 386 -26.47 19.52 -7.69
CA ASN A 386 -26.45 20.96 -7.94
C ASN A 386 -25.17 21.41 -8.66
N ASN A 387 -24.37 20.49 -9.20
CA ASN A 387 -23.12 20.78 -9.91
C ASN A 387 -22.10 21.58 -9.08
N LEU A 388 -22.11 21.41 -7.76
CA LEU A 388 -21.21 22.11 -6.83
C LEU A 388 -19.98 21.29 -6.47
N SER A 389 -19.94 19.99 -6.78
CA SER A 389 -18.83 19.12 -6.41
C SER A 389 -17.50 19.55 -6.98
N PHE A 390 -17.46 20.03 -8.23
CA PHE A 390 -16.22 20.56 -8.81
C PHE A 390 -15.70 21.71 -7.96
N LYS A 391 -16.53 22.74 -7.73
CA LYS A 391 -16.19 23.91 -6.91
C LYS A 391 -15.81 23.56 -5.47
N PHE A 392 -16.44 22.54 -4.89
CA PHE A 392 -16.15 22.09 -3.53
C PHE A 392 -14.79 21.39 -3.44
N ILE A 393 -14.52 20.46 -4.35
CA ILE A 393 -13.33 19.61 -4.33
C ILE A 393 -12.10 20.39 -4.76
N THR A 394 -12.23 21.36 -5.68
CA THR A 394 -11.12 22.19 -6.15
C THR A 394 -10.83 23.41 -5.28
N ASP A 395 -11.59 23.60 -4.18
CA ASP A 395 -11.35 24.67 -3.21
C ASP A 395 -9.96 24.52 -2.55
N ASP A 396 -9.25 25.64 -2.35
CA ASP A 396 -7.86 25.62 -1.87
C ASP A 396 -7.72 25.00 -0.48
N GLU A 397 -8.74 25.10 0.38
CA GLU A 397 -8.73 24.46 1.70
C GLU A 397 -9.11 22.97 1.64
N ILE A 398 -9.68 22.48 0.54
CA ILE A 398 -10.22 21.11 0.41
C ILE A 398 -9.35 20.23 -0.48
N LYS A 399 -8.76 20.77 -1.57
CA LYS A 399 -8.10 19.97 -2.61
C LYS A 399 -6.95 19.10 -2.09
N LEU A 400 -6.17 19.59 -1.13
CA LEU A 400 -5.08 18.83 -0.50
C LEU A 400 -5.62 17.73 0.43
N ILE A 401 -6.69 18.02 1.17
CA ILE A 401 -7.38 17.04 2.00
C ILE A 401 -7.98 15.93 1.11
N ALA A 402 -8.61 16.30 0.00
CA ALA A 402 -9.15 15.35 -0.98
C ALA A 402 -8.06 14.44 -1.56
N GLN A 403 -6.88 14.98 -1.86
CA GLN A 403 -5.73 14.21 -2.33
C GLN A 403 -5.19 13.26 -1.23
N SER A 404 -5.13 13.73 0.02
CA SER A 404 -4.76 12.89 1.18
C SER A 404 -5.74 11.75 1.37
N VAL A 405 -7.05 12.02 1.28
CA VAL A 405 -8.10 10.99 1.41
C VAL A 405 -8.02 9.97 0.29
N ASN A 406 -7.80 10.39 -0.96
CA ASN A 406 -7.55 9.45 -2.05
C ASN A 406 -6.34 8.54 -1.74
N THR A 407 -5.25 9.11 -1.25
CA THR A 407 -4.03 8.38 -0.88
C THR A 407 -4.27 7.38 0.25
N GLU A 408 -4.99 7.78 1.30
CA GLU A 408 -5.40 6.89 2.41
C GLU A 408 -6.28 5.72 1.93
N ASN A 409 -6.99 5.90 0.82
CA ASN A 409 -7.81 4.87 0.17
C ASN A 409 -7.08 4.16 -0.98
N ASN A 410 -5.75 4.29 -1.08
CA ASN A 410 -4.90 3.71 -2.12
C ASN A 410 -5.25 4.14 -3.55
N ILE A 411 -5.81 5.34 -3.74
CA ILE A 411 -6.08 5.94 -5.04
C ILE A 411 -5.06 7.04 -5.29
N ASN A 412 -4.20 6.87 -6.29
CA ASN A 412 -3.28 7.91 -6.74
C ASN A 412 -3.48 8.22 -8.23
N PRO A 413 -4.16 9.34 -8.56
CA PRO A 413 -4.40 9.71 -9.95
C PRO A 413 -3.15 10.26 -10.65
N SER A 414 -2.05 10.51 -9.94
CA SER A 414 -0.86 11.20 -10.47
C SER A 414 -1.19 12.59 -11.04
N ILE A 415 -2.05 13.34 -10.34
CA ILE A 415 -2.49 14.69 -10.73
C ILE A 415 -1.97 15.69 -9.71
N SER A 416 -1.36 16.77 -10.20
CA SER A 416 -1.05 17.96 -9.41
C SER A 416 -2.33 18.74 -9.17
N VAL A 417 -2.82 18.80 -7.93
CA VAL A 417 -4.02 19.57 -7.57
C VAL A 417 -3.79 21.09 -7.56
N ASN A 418 -2.54 21.53 -7.64
CA ASN A 418 -2.19 22.94 -7.76
C ASN A 418 -2.19 23.42 -9.22
N ASP A 419 -1.67 22.58 -10.13
CA ASP A 419 -1.56 22.92 -11.55
C ASP A 419 -2.73 22.40 -12.38
N TRP A 420 -3.53 21.49 -11.81
CA TRP A 420 -4.57 20.73 -12.51
C TRP A 420 -4.08 20.07 -13.80
N LYS A 421 -2.92 19.43 -13.70
CA LYS A 421 -2.31 18.63 -14.77
C LYS A 421 -1.89 17.27 -14.25
N TYR A 422 -1.89 16.27 -15.13
CA TYR A 422 -1.19 15.04 -14.81
C TYR A 422 0.30 15.34 -14.62
N ILE A 423 0.93 14.67 -13.66
CA ILE A 423 2.37 14.80 -13.39
C ILE A 423 3.15 14.48 -14.67
N TYR A 424 2.71 13.48 -15.43
CA TYR A 424 3.32 13.07 -16.70
C TYR A 424 3.23 14.17 -17.77
N GLU A 425 2.09 14.85 -17.90
CA GLU A 425 1.93 15.99 -18.84
C GLU A 425 2.85 17.14 -18.46
N LYS A 426 2.89 17.50 -17.18
CA LYS A 426 3.76 18.55 -16.67
C LYS A 426 5.24 18.22 -16.91
N ASN A 427 5.65 16.98 -16.66
CA ASN A 427 7.02 16.52 -16.90
C ASN A 427 7.40 16.64 -18.38
N MET A 428 6.51 16.24 -19.30
CA MET A 428 6.74 16.40 -20.74
C MET A 428 6.86 17.89 -21.10
N GLU A 429 5.93 18.74 -20.66
CA GLU A 429 5.99 20.18 -20.90
C GLU A 429 7.32 20.79 -20.45
N ASP A 430 7.73 20.49 -19.22
CA ASP A 430 8.97 21.00 -18.64
C ASP A 430 10.18 20.48 -19.41
N PHE A 431 10.16 19.23 -19.86
CA PHE A 431 11.22 18.64 -20.66
C PHE A 431 11.37 19.32 -22.03
N TYR A 432 10.27 19.50 -22.78
CA TYR A 432 10.28 20.18 -24.08
C TYR A 432 10.69 21.66 -23.95
N LYS A 433 10.11 22.39 -22.99
CA LYS A 433 10.47 23.79 -22.69
C LYS A 433 11.95 23.92 -22.36
N SER A 434 12.55 22.95 -21.68
CA SER A 434 13.96 22.99 -21.31
C SER A 434 14.94 22.91 -22.49
N TYR A 435 14.45 22.61 -23.70
CA TYR A 435 15.19 22.61 -24.96
C TYR A 435 14.60 23.58 -26.00
N ASP A 436 13.74 24.50 -25.57
CA ASP A 436 13.09 25.50 -26.44
C ASP A 436 12.29 24.86 -27.58
N LYS A 437 11.57 23.76 -27.29
CA LYS A 437 10.72 23.02 -28.23
C LYS A 437 9.25 23.01 -27.79
N GLU A 438 8.36 22.85 -28.77
CA GLU A 438 6.92 22.68 -28.55
C GLU A 438 6.59 21.24 -28.12
N ILE A 439 5.56 21.07 -27.27
CA ILE A 439 5.16 19.81 -26.61
C ILE A 439 4.79 18.66 -27.57
N ASN A 440 4.67 18.92 -28.87
CA ASN A 440 4.32 17.93 -29.90
C ASN A 440 5.42 17.72 -30.95
N SER A 441 6.64 18.25 -30.74
CA SER A 441 7.70 18.02 -31.71
C SER A 441 8.11 16.55 -31.69
N ASP A 442 8.43 16.01 -32.87
CA ASP A 442 8.89 14.63 -33.05
C ASP A 442 10.03 14.29 -32.07
N VAL A 443 9.87 13.17 -31.35
CA VAL A 443 10.78 12.75 -30.26
C VAL A 443 12.18 12.49 -30.78
N LYS A 444 12.32 11.98 -32.01
CA LYS A 444 13.62 11.73 -32.64
C LYS A 444 14.31 13.05 -32.97
N LEU A 445 13.61 14.02 -33.53
CA LEU A 445 14.17 15.37 -33.77
C LEU A 445 14.58 16.07 -32.47
N LEU A 446 13.78 15.94 -31.41
CA LEU A 446 14.15 16.44 -30.08
C LEU A 446 15.45 15.78 -29.59
N TYR A 447 15.56 14.45 -29.71
CA TYR A 447 16.75 13.72 -29.28
C TYR A 447 18.00 14.10 -30.08
N GLU A 448 17.89 14.24 -31.40
CA GLU A 448 18.98 14.71 -32.26
C GLU A 448 19.49 16.11 -31.84
N GLU A 449 18.58 17.02 -31.49
CA GLU A 449 18.94 18.35 -30.97
C GLU A 449 19.65 18.25 -29.61
N ILE A 450 19.20 17.35 -28.72
CA ILE A 450 19.87 17.08 -27.45
C ILE A 450 21.30 16.59 -27.70
N LEU A 451 21.50 15.66 -28.64
CA LEU A 451 22.82 15.17 -29.00
C LEU A 451 23.72 16.29 -29.52
N LYS A 452 23.21 17.12 -30.44
CA LYS A 452 23.93 18.26 -31.01
C LYS A 452 24.34 19.29 -29.96
N LYS A 453 23.40 19.67 -29.07
CA LYS A 453 23.66 20.62 -27.97
C LYS A 453 24.76 20.14 -27.02
N ASN A 454 24.90 18.82 -26.85
CA ASN A 454 25.91 18.20 -26.00
C ASN A 454 27.12 17.64 -26.78
N LYS A 455 27.24 17.90 -28.10
CA LYS A 455 28.29 17.32 -28.98
C LYS A 455 28.44 15.80 -28.87
N CYS A 456 27.30 15.10 -28.75
CA CYS A 456 27.26 13.65 -28.58
C CYS A 456 26.98 12.88 -29.88
N GLU A 457 26.85 13.57 -31.02
CA GLU A 457 26.55 12.96 -32.33
C GLU A 457 27.64 11.99 -32.82
N LYS A 458 28.87 12.14 -32.32
CA LYS A 458 30.02 11.29 -32.69
C LYS A 458 30.04 9.92 -32.01
N TYR A 459 29.25 9.73 -30.95
CA TYR A 459 29.22 8.48 -30.16
C TYR A 459 28.16 7.52 -30.70
N SER A 460 28.26 6.25 -30.30
CA SER A 460 27.22 5.25 -30.63
C SER A 460 25.87 5.62 -30.02
N LYS A 461 24.78 5.08 -30.58
CA LYS A 461 23.41 5.33 -30.11
C LYS A 461 23.28 5.15 -28.58
N TYR A 462 23.85 4.09 -28.03
CA TYR A 462 23.74 3.75 -26.61
C TYR A 462 24.74 4.53 -25.73
N ASP A 463 25.97 4.73 -26.19
CA ASP A 463 26.96 5.55 -25.48
C ASP A 463 26.45 7.01 -25.36
N ALA A 464 25.96 7.56 -26.46
CA ALA A 464 25.39 8.90 -26.49
C ALA A 464 24.20 9.04 -25.52
N TYR A 465 23.31 8.04 -25.51
CA TYR A 465 22.16 7.97 -24.61
C TYR A 465 22.57 8.00 -23.13
N ASN A 466 23.59 7.21 -22.77
CA ASN A 466 24.12 7.18 -21.40
C ASN A 466 24.70 8.54 -20.98
N ILE A 467 25.49 9.17 -21.85
CA ILE A 467 26.08 10.49 -21.59
C ILE A 467 24.98 11.54 -21.40
N VAL A 468 24.00 11.61 -22.29
CA VAL A 468 22.91 12.61 -22.18
C VAL A 468 21.96 12.33 -21.01
N SER A 469 21.80 11.06 -20.62
CA SER A 469 21.09 10.69 -19.39
C SER A 469 21.79 11.28 -18.15
N ILE A 470 23.13 11.18 -18.08
CA ILE A 470 23.90 11.78 -16.99
C ILE A 470 23.80 13.32 -17.03
N TYR A 471 23.91 13.94 -18.21
CA TYR A 471 23.71 15.39 -18.34
C TYR A 471 22.33 15.84 -17.91
N ASN A 472 21.29 15.04 -18.18
CA ASN A 472 19.93 15.33 -17.73
C ASN A 472 19.85 15.37 -16.19
N GLN A 473 20.49 14.41 -15.50
CA GLN A 473 20.57 14.43 -14.03
C GLN A 473 21.32 15.67 -13.52
N LEU A 474 22.44 16.05 -14.15
CA LEU A 474 23.18 17.27 -13.83
C LEU A 474 22.35 18.55 -14.07
N LYS A 475 21.54 18.57 -15.13
CA LYS A 475 20.61 19.66 -15.45
C LYS A 475 19.54 19.81 -14.37
N ASN A 476 18.91 18.71 -13.97
CA ASN A 476 17.80 18.66 -13.01
C ASN A 476 18.16 19.20 -11.62
N LYS A 477 19.44 19.22 -11.22
CA LYS A 477 19.88 19.89 -9.98
C LYS A 477 19.76 21.42 -9.97
N GLY A 478 19.50 22.06 -11.11
CA GLY A 478 19.27 23.51 -11.17
C GLY A 478 20.44 24.33 -10.61
N GLN A 479 20.16 25.28 -9.72
CA GLN A 479 21.15 26.16 -9.08
C GLN A 479 21.87 25.54 -7.87
N LYS A 480 21.51 24.32 -7.46
CA LYS A 480 22.20 23.58 -6.39
C LYS A 480 23.44 22.84 -6.90
N GLY A 481 24.23 23.50 -7.74
CA GLY A 481 25.41 22.90 -8.39
C GLY A 481 26.50 22.46 -7.40
N TYR A 482 26.51 23.05 -6.20
CA TYR A 482 27.42 22.74 -5.10
C TYR A 482 27.11 21.44 -4.35
N GLU A 483 25.92 20.85 -4.56
CA GLU A 483 25.55 19.56 -3.97
C GLU A 483 25.96 18.41 -4.91
N PRO A 484 26.66 17.37 -4.42
CA PRO A 484 27.00 16.22 -5.25
C PRO A 484 25.77 15.40 -5.64
N ILE A 485 25.76 14.92 -6.88
CA ILE A 485 24.75 14.01 -7.39
C ILE A 485 25.23 12.58 -7.20
N ALA A 486 24.55 11.80 -6.37
CA ALA A 486 24.76 10.37 -6.31
C ALA A 486 24.16 9.73 -7.57
N LEU A 487 25.01 9.42 -8.55
CA LEU A 487 24.60 8.80 -9.81
C LEU A 487 24.24 7.32 -9.61
N SER A 488 25.00 6.63 -8.77
CA SER A 488 24.81 5.20 -8.51
C SER A 488 25.23 4.82 -7.09
N TYR A 489 24.55 3.83 -6.52
CA TYR A 489 24.75 3.32 -5.16
C TYR A 489 25.18 1.85 -5.19
N ASN A 490 25.83 1.41 -4.11
CA ASN A 490 26.29 0.02 -3.94
C ASN A 490 27.31 -0.42 -5.00
N LEU A 491 28.26 0.45 -5.33
CA LEU A 491 29.35 0.10 -6.26
C LEU A 491 30.18 -1.06 -5.72
N THR A 492 30.55 -1.98 -6.61
CA THR A 492 31.53 -3.02 -6.31
C THR A 492 32.93 -2.45 -6.11
N GLU A 493 33.77 -3.14 -5.34
CA GLU A 493 35.17 -2.74 -5.12
C GLU A 493 35.95 -2.63 -6.45
N GLU A 494 35.68 -3.49 -7.43
CA GLU A 494 36.27 -3.40 -8.77
C GLU A 494 35.88 -2.09 -9.47
N SER A 495 34.62 -1.67 -9.34
CA SER A 495 34.12 -0.42 -9.90
C SER A 495 34.70 0.79 -9.18
N VAL A 496 34.80 0.74 -7.85
CA VAL A 496 35.45 1.77 -7.03
C VAL A 496 36.89 1.96 -7.47
N SER A 497 37.68 0.88 -7.52
CA SER A 497 39.07 0.92 -7.97
C SER A 497 39.18 1.45 -9.40
N SER A 498 38.29 1.03 -10.30
CA SER A 498 38.29 1.49 -11.70
C SER A 498 37.99 2.97 -11.83
N ILE A 499 37.08 3.51 -11.00
CA ILE A 499 36.74 4.94 -10.97
C ILE A 499 37.92 5.73 -10.38
N GLU A 500 38.45 5.31 -9.23
CA GLU A 500 39.56 6.01 -8.56
C GLU A 500 40.86 6.02 -9.38
N GLU A 501 41.12 4.98 -10.18
CA GLU A 501 42.30 4.93 -11.07
C GLU A 501 42.15 5.84 -12.30
N ARG A 502 40.94 5.91 -12.89
CA ARG A 502 40.72 6.62 -14.16
C ARG A 502 40.41 8.09 -13.99
N PHE A 503 39.78 8.49 -12.88
CA PHE A 503 39.30 9.85 -12.70
C PHE A 503 40.18 10.65 -11.74
N GLY A 504 40.71 11.77 -12.22
CA GLY A 504 41.44 12.72 -11.39
C GLY A 504 40.51 13.60 -10.56
N LYS A 505 41.02 14.14 -9.43
CA LYS A 505 40.26 15.00 -8.51
C LYS A 505 39.56 16.22 -9.14
N ASN A 506 40.00 16.66 -10.32
CA ASN A 506 39.46 17.85 -11.00
C ASN A 506 38.38 17.53 -12.05
N GLN A 507 38.04 16.25 -12.27
CA GLN A 507 37.11 15.82 -13.31
C GLN A 507 35.65 15.74 -12.83
N GLY A 508 35.33 16.12 -11.60
CA GLY A 508 33.95 16.13 -11.11
C GLY A 508 33.35 14.76 -10.85
N ILE A 509 34.15 13.70 -10.82
CA ILE A 509 33.73 12.32 -10.56
C ILE A 509 34.50 11.84 -9.33
N GLU A 510 33.79 11.40 -8.30
CA GLU A 510 34.38 10.94 -7.04
C GLU A 510 33.62 9.72 -6.51
N VAL A 511 34.32 8.79 -5.88
CA VAL A 511 33.69 7.77 -5.05
C VAL A 511 33.56 8.31 -3.63
N ALA A 512 32.34 8.32 -3.10
CA ALA A 512 32.09 8.68 -1.72
C ALA A 512 31.41 7.54 -0.98
N THR A 513 31.63 7.47 0.33
CA THR A 513 30.88 6.59 1.21
C THR A 513 29.63 7.31 1.70
N ARG A 514 28.45 6.69 1.55
CA ARG A 514 27.19 7.20 2.12
C ARG A 514 26.56 6.16 3.02
N SER A 515 25.95 6.64 4.10
CA SER A 515 25.15 5.84 5.01
C SER A 515 23.75 5.64 4.42
N VAL A 516 23.35 4.39 4.19
CA VAL A 516 22.09 3.99 3.57
C VAL A 516 21.34 3.03 4.49
N ARG A 517 20.01 3.18 4.57
CA ARG A 517 19.17 2.28 5.37
C ARG A 517 19.27 0.85 4.85
N TYR A 518 19.37 -0.12 5.74
CA TYR A 518 19.54 -1.52 5.40
C TYR A 518 18.72 -2.42 6.32
N TYR A 519 18.03 -3.38 5.70
CA TYR A 519 17.19 -4.35 6.36
C TYR A 519 17.84 -5.73 6.18
N PRO A 520 18.54 -6.27 7.20
CA PRO A 520 19.34 -7.49 7.07
C PRO A 520 18.52 -8.71 6.64
N ASN A 521 17.27 -8.80 7.08
CA ASN A 521 16.41 -9.98 6.89
C ASN A 521 15.62 -9.97 5.56
N GLY A 522 15.94 -9.04 4.64
CA GLY A 522 15.33 -9.02 3.32
C GLY A 522 13.83 -8.77 3.37
N GLU A 523 13.01 -9.72 2.92
CA GLU A 523 11.54 -9.62 2.87
C GLU A 523 10.85 -9.84 4.23
N GLU A 524 11.57 -10.36 5.23
CA GLU A 524 11.02 -10.61 6.56
C GLU A 524 10.66 -9.29 7.26
N LEU A 525 9.52 -9.27 7.97
CA LEU A 525 9.01 -8.11 8.73
C LEU A 525 8.67 -6.86 7.91
N SER A 526 8.56 -6.96 6.58
CA SER A 526 8.44 -5.78 5.72
C SER A 526 7.22 -4.91 6.03
N HIS A 527 6.07 -5.49 6.37
CA HIS A 527 4.88 -4.73 6.76
C HIS A 527 4.91 -4.21 8.20
N VAL A 528 5.76 -4.78 9.05
CA VAL A 528 6.01 -4.30 10.41
C VAL A 528 6.96 -3.11 10.36
N LEU A 529 8.15 -3.31 9.77
CA LEU A 529 9.18 -2.28 9.66
C LEU A 529 8.71 -1.14 8.75
N GLY A 530 8.06 -1.47 7.64
CA GLY A 530 7.76 -0.53 6.58
C GLY A 530 9.00 -0.18 5.77
N TYR A 531 8.94 0.94 5.05
CA TYR A 531 10.04 1.40 4.21
C TYR A 531 10.18 2.92 4.27
N ILE A 532 11.34 3.42 3.84
CA ILE A 532 11.62 4.85 3.69
C ILE A 532 11.41 5.30 2.25
N GLY A 533 11.14 6.57 1.99
CA GLY A 533 10.96 7.09 0.63
C GLY A 533 11.13 8.59 0.55
N LYS A 534 11.28 9.10 -0.69
CA LYS A 534 11.41 10.54 -0.94
C LYS A 534 10.14 11.27 -0.49
N ILE A 535 10.30 12.47 0.05
CA ILE A 535 9.19 13.41 0.25
C ILE A 535 8.57 13.71 -1.12
N SER A 536 7.32 13.30 -1.34
CA SER A 536 6.70 13.28 -2.67
C SER A 536 5.31 13.88 -2.70
N THR A 537 4.58 13.92 -1.57
CA THR A 537 3.26 14.54 -1.51
C THR A 537 3.35 15.97 -0.96
N GLU A 538 2.46 16.87 -1.39
CA GLU A 538 2.40 18.23 -0.86
C GLU A 538 2.25 18.27 0.67
N LYS A 539 1.48 17.35 1.25
CA LYS A 539 1.33 17.21 2.71
C LYS A 539 2.67 16.93 3.39
N GLU A 540 3.45 15.99 2.84
CA GLU A 540 4.78 15.69 3.37
C GLU A 540 5.76 16.86 3.17
N ILE A 541 5.62 17.65 2.11
CA ILE A 541 6.42 18.86 1.91
C ILE A 541 6.09 19.90 2.99
N GLU A 542 4.82 20.10 3.30
CA GLU A 542 4.40 21.00 4.37
C GLU A 542 4.96 20.54 5.73
N GLU A 543 4.69 19.29 6.11
CA GLU A 543 5.10 18.73 7.39
C GLU A 543 6.62 18.63 7.51
N TYR A 544 7.29 17.91 6.60
CA TYR A 544 8.69 17.61 6.77
C TYR A 544 9.59 18.76 6.35
N VAL A 545 9.32 19.41 5.20
CA VAL A 545 10.25 20.43 4.66
C VAL A 545 10.01 21.79 5.32
N LYS A 546 8.76 22.25 5.42
CA LYS A 546 8.47 23.60 5.94
C LYS A 546 8.43 23.63 7.47
N GLN A 547 7.75 22.69 8.11
CA GLN A 547 7.61 22.70 9.58
C GLN A 547 8.81 22.05 10.28
N LYS A 548 9.19 20.83 9.88
CA LYS A 548 10.30 20.08 10.52
C LYS A 548 11.69 20.37 9.92
N GLY A 549 11.77 21.20 8.87
CA GLY A 549 13.03 21.66 8.29
C GLY A 549 13.86 20.60 7.56
N TYR A 550 13.26 19.50 7.11
CA TYR A 550 13.91 18.47 6.31
C TYR A 550 14.39 19.02 4.98
N SER A 551 15.41 18.39 4.38
CA SER A 551 15.72 18.63 2.97
C SER A 551 14.59 18.07 2.10
N LYS A 552 14.22 18.76 1.02
CA LYS A 552 13.27 18.23 0.02
C LYS A 552 13.71 16.88 -0.56
N ASP A 553 15.02 16.63 -0.63
CA ASP A 553 15.60 15.39 -1.15
C ASP A 553 15.75 14.30 -0.06
N ALA A 554 15.30 14.55 1.18
CA ALA A 554 15.42 13.60 2.28
C ALA A 554 14.51 12.37 2.07
N LEU A 555 14.98 11.23 2.57
CA LEU A 555 14.17 10.03 2.72
C LEU A 555 13.60 9.99 4.14
N ILE A 556 12.28 9.79 4.22
CA ILE A 556 11.51 9.68 5.46
C ILE A 556 10.83 8.31 5.52
N GLY A 557 10.50 7.82 6.71
CA GLY A 557 9.59 6.68 6.86
C GLY A 557 8.26 6.91 6.16
N LYS A 558 7.80 5.94 5.37
CA LYS A 558 6.54 6.01 4.62
C LYS A 558 5.43 5.16 5.20
N THR A 559 5.79 4.02 5.79
CA THR A 559 4.88 3.05 6.38
C THR A 559 5.52 2.39 7.59
N GLY A 560 4.73 1.61 8.35
CA GLY A 560 5.24 0.75 9.42
C GLY A 560 5.90 1.52 10.57
N ILE A 561 6.86 0.87 11.24
CA ILE A 561 7.65 1.47 12.31
C ILE A 561 8.57 2.59 11.80
N GLU A 562 9.09 2.51 10.57
CA GLU A 562 9.90 3.58 9.98
C GLU A 562 9.14 4.91 9.96
N GLU A 563 7.85 4.88 9.62
CA GLU A 563 6.98 6.07 9.64
C GLU A 563 6.57 6.45 11.05
N SER A 564 6.04 5.50 11.84
CA SER A 564 5.49 5.83 13.16
C SER A 564 6.55 6.25 14.19
N LYS A 565 7.83 5.95 13.91
CA LYS A 565 8.99 6.36 14.72
C LYS A 565 10.01 7.19 13.94
N GLU A 566 9.59 7.87 12.87
CA GLU A 566 10.46 8.75 12.07
C GLU A 566 11.22 9.77 12.94
N ASP A 567 10.54 10.43 13.89
CA ASP A 567 11.14 11.45 14.75
C ASP A 567 12.27 10.90 15.65
N ALA A 568 12.16 9.64 16.10
CA ALA A 568 13.21 8.97 16.86
C ALA A 568 14.33 8.47 15.95
N LEU A 569 13.98 7.85 14.81
CA LEU A 569 14.92 7.16 13.94
C LEU A 569 15.79 8.11 13.10
N LYS A 570 15.30 9.31 12.73
CA LYS A 570 15.97 10.20 11.77
C LYS A 570 17.35 10.69 12.20
N GLY A 571 17.53 10.95 13.50
CA GLY A 571 18.73 11.63 14.02
C GLY A 571 18.83 13.10 13.62
N GLN A 572 19.99 13.72 13.88
CA GLN A 572 20.23 15.12 13.53
C GLN A 572 21.27 15.22 12.42
N ASP A 573 20.82 15.72 11.26
CA ASP A 573 21.70 15.92 10.10
C ASP A 573 22.89 16.84 10.46
N GLY A 574 24.06 16.46 9.97
CA GLY A 574 25.26 17.31 9.99
C GLY A 574 25.19 18.36 8.89
N SER A 575 26.20 19.22 8.82
CA SER A 575 26.27 20.21 7.76
C SER A 575 27.68 20.68 7.41
N LEU A 576 27.90 20.95 6.13
CA LEU A 576 29.09 21.61 5.61
C LEU A 576 28.74 23.04 5.25
N ARG A 577 29.45 24.02 5.81
CA ARG A 577 29.39 25.40 5.32
C ARG A 577 30.39 25.55 4.19
N VAL A 578 29.87 25.76 2.99
CA VAL A 578 30.65 25.95 1.77
C VAL A 578 30.46 27.36 1.23
N MET A 579 31.54 27.93 0.69
CA MET A 579 31.47 29.18 -0.07
C MET A 579 31.20 28.88 -1.53
N VAL A 580 30.24 29.56 -2.14
CA VAL A 580 29.87 29.42 -3.55
C VAL A 580 30.12 30.68 -4.37
N ASP A 581 30.26 30.52 -5.68
CA ASP A 581 30.25 31.61 -6.65
C ASP A 581 28.83 32.02 -7.06
N SER A 582 28.70 33.00 -7.97
CA SER A 582 27.40 33.46 -8.46
C SER A 582 26.62 32.44 -9.31
N LYS A 583 27.27 31.35 -9.74
CA LYS A 583 26.67 30.25 -10.51
C LYS A 583 26.29 29.05 -9.63
N GLY A 584 26.61 29.10 -8.33
CA GLY A 584 26.33 28.04 -7.36
C GLY A 584 27.40 26.95 -7.31
N ASN A 585 28.61 27.21 -7.80
CA ASN A 585 29.75 26.28 -7.76
C ASN A 585 30.50 26.40 -6.43
N ARG A 586 31.08 25.32 -5.90
CA ARG A 586 31.82 25.34 -4.63
C ARG A 586 33.22 25.92 -4.83
N THR A 587 33.60 26.85 -3.95
CA THR A 587 34.92 27.50 -3.94
C THR A 587 35.74 27.08 -2.73
N GLU A 588 35.13 26.98 -1.55
CA GLU A 588 35.83 26.64 -0.30
C GLU A 588 34.89 25.95 0.70
N THR A 589 35.44 25.19 1.64
CA THR A 589 34.70 24.63 2.78
C THR A 589 35.22 25.25 4.06
N LEU A 590 34.34 25.93 4.77
CA LEU A 590 34.71 26.77 5.91
C LEU A 590 34.62 26.00 7.22
N SER A 591 33.61 25.14 7.37
CA SER A 591 33.39 24.37 8.59
C SER A 591 32.50 23.15 8.35
N GLU A 592 32.69 22.11 9.16
CA GLU A 592 31.85 20.91 9.19
C GLU A 592 31.25 20.73 10.59
N LYS A 593 29.94 20.47 10.62
CA LYS A 593 29.21 19.97 11.78
C LYS A 593 28.90 18.50 11.52
N LYS A 594 29.40 17.60 12.36
CA LYS A 594 29.12 16.16 12.25
C LYS A 594 27.65 15.87 12.52
N ALA A 595 27.11 14.87 11.83
CA ALA A 595 25.76 14.37 12.05
C ALA A 595 25.70 13.55 13.36
N ILE A 596 24.54 13.55 14.01
CA ILE A 596 24.27 12.76 15.22
C ILE A 596 23.30 11.63 14.84
N PRO A 597 23.63 10.36 15.10
CA PRO A 597 22.74 9.24 14.80
C PRO A 597 21.39 9.33 15.53
N GLY A 598 20.35 8.79 14.89
CA GLY A 598 19.03 8.64 15.50
C GLY A 598 19.01 7.60 16.63
N ASP A 599 17.92 7.65 17.39
CA ASP A 599 17.66 6.82 18.55
C ASP A 599 17.22 5.40 18.16
N ASN A 600 17.47 4.43 19.03
CA ASN A 600 17.20 3.02 18.78
C ASN A 600 15.79 2.63 19.23
N VAL A 601 15.09 1.84 18.41
CA VAL A 601 13.73 1.36 18.68
C VAL A 601 13.76 -0.15 18.92
N TYR A 602 13.18 -0.60 20.03
CA TYR A 602 13.04 -2.01 20.37
C TYR A 602 11.58 -2.44 20.21
N LEU A 603 11.38 -3.49 19.41
CA LEU A 603 10.06 -4.05 19.14
C LEU A 603 9.74 -5.21 20.08
N SER A 604 8.46 -5.56 20.17
CA SER A 604 7.96 -6.76 20.85
C SER A 604 8.06 -8.03 20.00
N ILE A 605 8.36 -7.87 18.71
CA ILE A 605 8.55 -8.96 17.76
C ILE A 605 9.63 -9.91 18.29
N ASP A 606 9.38 -11.21 18.15
CA ASP A 606 10.39 -12.24 18.25
C ASP A 606 10.75 -12.71 16.84
N THR A 607 12.01 -12.50 16.44
CA THR A 607 12.44 -12.77 15.06
C THR A 607 12.27 -14.23 14.66
N ASN A 608 12.42 -15.17 15.60
CA ASN A 608 12.26 -16.60 15.30
C ASN A 608 10.79 -16.94 15.08
N VAL A 609 9.90 -16.44 15.95
CA VAL A 609 8.44 -16.61 15.79
C VAL A 609 7.95 -15.99 14.48
N GLN A 610 8.46 -14.80 14.14
CA GLN A 610 8.13 -14.16 12.86
C GLN A 610 8.58 -15.01 11.67
N ARG A 611 9.83 -15.49 11.68
CA ARG A 611 10.38 -16.30 10.60
C ARG A 611 9.56 -17.57 10.40
N VAL A 612 9.23 -18.27 11.49
CA VAL A 612 8.34 -19.44 11.44
C VAL A 612 6.96 -19.05 10.90
N ALA A 613 6.38 -17.93 11.33
CA ALA A 613 5.08 -17.49 10.81
C ALA A 613 5.08 -17.21 9.30
N GLU A 614 6.08 -16.51 8.78
CA GLU A 614 6.20 -16.24 7.35
C GLU A 614 6.51 -17.49 6.53
N GLU A 615 7.45 -18.33 7.00
CA GLU A 615 7.78 -19.58 6.34
C GLU A 615 6.60 -20.56 6.32
N SER A 616 5.93 -20.75 7.46
CA SER A 616 4.76 -21.61 7.58
C SER A 616 3.62 -21.10 6.71
N LEU A 617 3.36 -19.79 6.69
CA LEU A 617 2.37 -19.18 5.80
C LEU A 617 2.70 -19.46 4.33
N LYS A 618 3.94 -19.24 3.90
CA LYS A 618 4.40 -19.50 2.52
C LYS A 618 4.33 -20.99 2.16
N LYS A 619 4.76 -21.87 3.06
CA LYS A 619 4.67 -23.34 2.91
C LYS A 619 3.21 -23.78 2.78
N SER A 620 2.32 -23.26 3.62
CA SER A 620 0.88 -23.56 3.57
C SER A 620 0.24 -23.05 2.30
N ILE A 621 0.46 -21.79 1.90
CA ILE A 621 -0.07 -21.25 0.64
C ILE A 621 0.41 -22.08 -0.55
N LYS A 622 1.69 -22.44 -0.61
CA LYS A 622 2.23 -23.30 -1.67
C LYS A 622 1.55 -24.67 -1.67
N ALA A 623 1.51 -25.36 -0.54
CA ALA A 623 0.89 -26.68 -0.42
C ALA A 623 -0.62 -26.64 -0.75
N VAL A 624 -1.34 -25.61 -0.32
CA VAL A 624 -2.76 -25.42 -0.67
C VAL A 624 -2.90 -25.13 -2.16
N SER A 625 -2.07 -24.26 -2.75
CA SER A 625 -2.18 -23.92 -4.17
C SER A 625 -2.00 -25.13 -5.10
N SER A 626 -1.22 -26.12 -4.69
CA SER A 626 -0.93 -27.33 -5.48
C SER A 626 -1.58 -28.62 -4.97
N GLY A 627 -2.33 -28.60 -3.86
CA GLY A 627 -2.82 -29.81 -3.19
C GLY A 627 -1.70 -30.74 -2.66
N GLY A 628 -0.61 -30.14 -2.17
CA GLY A 628 0.58 -30.84 -1.69
C GLY A 628 0.59 -31.13 -0.18
N THR A 629 1.72 -31.65 0.30
CA THR A 629 1.95 -31.93 1.73
C THR A 629 2.71 -30.79 2.40
N TYR A 630 2.16 -30.30 3.51
CA TYR A 630 2.86 -29.44 4.45
C TYR A 630 3.72 -30.31 5.35
N VAL A 631 5.04 -30.11 5.29
CA VAL A 631 6.03 -30.88 6.06
C VAL A 631 6.46 -30.07 7.28
N SER A 632 6.46 -30.72 8.45
CA SER A 632 6.79 -30.06 9.72
C SER A 632 7.28 -31.05 10.76
N GLU A 633 8.16 -30.58 11.64
CA GLU A 633 8.70 -31.36 12.75
C GLU A 633 7.61 -31.88 13.72
N TRP A 634 6.49 -31.17 13.81
CA TRP A 634 5.33 -31.48 14.65
C TRP A 634 4.33 -32.42 13.97
N GLY A 635 4.56 -32.77 12.70
CA GLY A 635 3.79 -33.74 11.94
C GLY A 635 3.30 -33.19 10.61
N ASP A 636 3.47 -34.00 9.57
CA ASP A 636 3.10 -33.69 8.19
C ASP A 636 1.59 -33.77 7.97
N LYS A 637 1.07 -32.95 7.04
CA LYS A 637 -0.34 -32.98 6.66
C LYS A 637 -0.50 -32.69 5.17
N THR A 638 -1.19 -33.57 4.46
CA THR A 638 -1.65 -33.30 3.09
C THR A 638 -2.79 -32.28 3.12
N LEU A 639 -2.64 -31.20 2.36
CA LEU A 639 -3.59 -30.09 2.31
C LEU A 639 -4.48 -30.20 1.08
N ALA A 640 -5.73 -29.77 1.20
CA ALA A 640 -6.66 -29.74 0.07
C ALA A 640 -6.26 -28.62 -0.91
N GLY A 641 -6.35 -28.93 -2.21
CA GLY A 641 -5.85 -28.07 -3.30
C GLY A 641 -6.81 -26.96 -3.73
N TYR A 642 -6.34 -25.71 -3.76
CA TYR A 642 -7.08 -24.54 -4.24
C TYR A 642 -6.16 -23.60 -5.03
N LYS A 643 -6.28 -23.63 -6.37
CA LYS A 643 -5.37 -22.92 -7.32
C LYS A 643 -5.25 -21.40 -7.08
N ASN A 644 -6.28 -20.79 -6.51
CA ASN A 644 -6.37 -19.35 -6.28
C ASN A 644 -5.83 -18.91 -4.91
N ALA A 645 -5.42 -19.85 -4.06
CA ALA A 645 -4.78 -19.56 -2.78
C ALA A 645 -3.38 -18.97 -3.02
N LYS A 646 -3.30 -17.64 -3.04
CA LYS A 646 -2.06 -16.89 -3.35
C LYS A 646 -1.68 -15.85 -2.30
N SER A 647 -2.53 -15.62 -1.30
CA SER A 647 -2.31 -14.62 -0.26
C SER A 647 -2.87 -15.06 1.10
N GLY A 648 -2.38 -14.46 2.17
CA GLY A 648 -2.79 -14.79 3.54
C GLY A 648 -2.02 -14.00 4.59
N ALA A 649 -2.34 -14.29 5.85
CA ALA A 649 -1.71 -13.65 7.01
C ALA A 649 -1.64 -14.61 8.19
N ALA A 650 -0.67 -14.35 9.08
CA ALA A 650 -0.56 -15.00 10.37
C ALA A 650 -0.13 -13.98 11.43
N VAL A 651 -0.80 -14.00 12.58
CA VAL A 651 -0.55 -13.07 13.69
C VAL A 651 -0.43 -13.88 14.97
N ALA A 652 0.64 -13.67 15.73
CA ALA A 652 0.86 -14.25 17.05
C ALA A 652 0.98 -13.14 18.09
N VAL A 653 0.24 -13.28 19.19
CA VAL A 653 0.13 -12.28 20.25
C VAL A 653 0.38 -12.93 21.59
N ASP A 654 1.17 -12.27 22.43
CA ASP A 654 1.30 -12.62 23.84
C ASP A 654 -0.01 -12.30 24.58
N VAL A 655 -0.58 -13.34 25.18
CA VAL A 655 -1.94 -13.32 25.73
C VAL A 655 -2.06 -12.45 26.98
N GLU A 656 -0.98 -12.32 27.74
CA GLU A 656 -0.98 -11.54 28.99
C GLU A 656 -0.78 -10.06 28.72
N THR A 657 0.02 -9.72 27.71
CA THR A 657 0.51 -8.36 27.50
C THR A 657 -0.14 -7.64 26.32
N GLY A 658 -0.62 -8.38 25.32
CA GLY A 658 -1.04 -7.83 24.03
C GLY A 658 0.13 -7.48 23.10
N GLU A 659 1.36 -7.81 23.48
CA GLU A 659 2.54 -7.65 22.63
C GLU A 659 2.43 -8.54 21.39
N ILE A 660 2.70 -7.97 20.22
CA ILE A 660 2.77 -8.74 18.98
C ILE A 660 4.11 -9.47 18.93
N LEU A 661 4.06 -10.80 18.84
CA LEU A 661 5.23 -11.66 18.69
C LEU A 661 5.59 -11.83 17.22
N ALA A 662 4.58 -11.98 16.37
CA ALA A 662 4.73 -12.06 14.93
C ALA A 662 3.51 -11.46 14.22
N MET A 663 3.77 -10.78 13.09
CA MET A 663 2.77 -10.26 12.17
C MET A 663 3.24 -10.48 10.74
N ALA A 664 2.83 -11.60 10.16
CA ALA A 664 3.20 -12.05 8.82
C ALA A 664 2.09 -11.76 7.80
N SER A 665 2.48 -11.31 6.61
CA SER A 665 1.59 -11.05 5.47
C SER A 665 2.26 -11.61 4.21
N PHE A 666 1.49 -12.32 3.39
CA PHE A 666 1.97 -12.86 2.12
C PHE A 666 1.01 -12.51 0.97
N PRO A 667 1.52 -12.05 -0.20
CA PRO A 667 2.93 -11.82 -0.55
C PRO A 667 3.56 -10.65 0.22
N SER A 668 4.89 -10.70 0.38
CA SER A 668 5.71 -9.64 0.98
C SER A 668 6.56 -8.92 -0.07
N TYR A 669 7.39 -7.97 0.36
CA TYR A 669 8.29 -7.18 -0.48
C TYR A 669 9.61 -6.97 0.24
N ASN A 670 10.67 -6.54 -0.44
CA ASN A 670 11.94 -6.21 0.21
C ASN A 670 12.06 -4.69 0.42
N PRO A 671 12.07 -4.17 1.67
CA PRO A 671 12.15 -2.74 1.96
C PRO A 671 13.50 -2.12 1.54
N ASN A 672 14.55 -2.93 1.32
CA ASN A 672 15.82 -2.45 0.76
C ASN A 672 15.65 -1.83 -0.64
N LEU A 673 14.59 -2.21 -1.39
CA LEU A 673 14.27 -1.60 -2.68
C LEU A 673 14.02 -0.09 -2.58
N PHE A 674 13.67 0.41 -1.39
CA PHE A 674 13.36 1.81 -1.17
C PHE A 674 14.50 2.60 -0.51
N SER A 675 15.53 1.93 0.01
CA SER A 675 16.60 2.53 0.80
C SER A 675 17.39 3.63 0.10
N THR A 676 17.46 3.60 -1.23
CA THR A 676 18.12 4.61 -2.08
C THR A 676 17.13 5.35 -2.98
N GLY A 677 15.83 5.23 -2.72
CA GLY A 677 14.77 5.52 -3.66
C GLY A 677 14.48 4.32 -4.56
N ILE A 678 13.20 3.98 -4.71
CA ILE A 678 12.75 2.83 -5.49
C ILE A 678 12.80 3.12 -7.00
N SER A 679 13.26 2.15 -7.78
CA SER A 679 13.19 2.20 -9.24
C SER A 679 11.74 2.07 -9.71
N GLN A 680 11.42 2.56 -10.92
CA GLN A 680 10.06 2.47 -11.43
C GLN A 680 9.62 1.01 -11.60
N THR A 681 10.53 0.15 -12.08
CA THR A 681 10.22 -1.28 -12.26
C THR A 681 10.06 -2.06 -10.98
N ASP A 682 10.85 -1.75 -9.96
CA ASP A 682 10.65 -2.34 -8.65
C ASP A 682 9.30 -1.90 -8.10
N TRP A 683 8.92 -0.63 -8.23
CA TRP A 683 7.61 -0.13 -7.82
C TRP A 683 6.43 -0.83 -8.53
N GLU A 684 6.53 -1.02 -9.84
CA GLU A 684 5.54 -1.77 -10.64
C GLU A 684 5.44 -3.24 -10.23
N SER A 685 6.56 -3.85 -9.82
CA SER A 685 6.56 -5.23 -9.35
C SER A 685 5.81 -5.45 -8.03
N LEU A 686 5.56 -4.37 -7.29
CA LEU A 686 4.85 -4.40 -6.01
C LEU A 686 3.35 -4.10 -6.14
N GLN A 687 2.86 -3.81 -7.35
CA GLN A 687 1.45 -3.59 -7.63
C GLN A 687 0.68 -4.92 -7.81
N ALA A 688 -0.65 -4.88 -7.69
CA ALA A 688 -1.49 -6.04 -7.96
C ALA A 688 -1.35 -6.48 -9.42
N GLU A 689 -1.30 -7.79 -9.68
CA GLU A 689 -1.35 -8.31 -11.06
C GLU A 689 -2.67 -7.97 -11.75
N ASP A 690 -3.77 -8.04 -11.01
CA ASP A 690 -5.09 -7.61 -11.45
C ASP A 690 -5.69 -6.62 -10.44
N PRO A 691 -5.59 -5.31 -10.71
CA PRO A 691 -6.18 -4.29 -9.86
C PRO A 691 -7.72 -4.35 -9.76
N LYS A 692 -8.41 -5.00 -10.72
CA LYS A 692 -9.88 -5.13 -10.73
C LYS A 692 -10.37 -6.21 -9.76
N ASP A 693 -9.53 -7.19 -9.44
CA ASP A 693 -9.84 -8.21 -8.45
C ASP A 693 -9.59 -7.65 -7.02
N PRO A 694 -10.65 -7.49 -6.20
CA PRO A 694 -10.53 -6.93 -4.85
C PRO A 694 -9.68 -7.78 -3.91
N ILE A 695 -9.52 -9.08 -4.19
CA ILE A 695 -8.73 -10.01 -3.38
C ILE A 695 -7.44 -10.46 -4.07
N SER A 696 -7.06 -9.78 -5.15
CA SER A 696 -5.79 -10.00 -5.86
C SER A 696 -4.60 -9.85 -4.91
N PRO A 697 -3.59 -10.74 -4.96
CA PRO A 697 -2.38 -10.63 -4.15
C PRO A 697 -1.67 -9.29 -4.38
N ARG A 698 -1.33 -8.60 -3.29
CA ARG A 698 -0.71 -7.27 -3.30
C ARG A 698 0.46 -7.23 -2.31
N PRO A 699 1.72 -7.18 -2.78
CA PRO A 699 2.88 -7.14 -1.90
C PRO A 699 2.84 -6.03 -0.85
N LEU A 700 2.43 -4.81 -1.21
CA LEU A 700 2.36 -3.68 -0.27
C LEU A 700 1.15 -3.72 0.68
N TYR A 701 0.18 -4.61 0.46
CA TYR A 701 -1.03 -4.65 1.27
C TYR A 701 -0.79 -5.39 2.59
N ASN A 702 -0.98 -4.68 3.70
CA ASN A 702 -0.82 -5.24 5.04
C ASN A 702 -2.10 -5.99 5.44
N ILE A 703 -2.20 -7.26 5.01
CA ILE A 703 -3.37 -8.12 5.25
C ILE A 703 -3.75 -8.19 6.74
N PRO A 704 -2.82 -8.39 7.70
CA PRO A 704 -3.12 -8.38 9.13
C PRO A 704 -3.94 -7.18 9.62
N MET A 705 -3.67 -5.98 9.08
CA MET A 705 -4.27 -4.72 9.53
C MET A 705 -5.42 -4.21 8.64
N GLN A 706 -5.37 -4.47 7.34
CA GLN A 706 -6.25 -3.82 6.37
C GLN A 706 -7.38 -4.74 5.87
N ALA A 707 -7.16 -6.05 5.84
CA ALA A 707 -8.08 -7.01 5.25
C ALA A 707 -9.20 -7.41 6.21
N ALA A 708 -10.24 -6.58 6.30
CA ALA A 708 -11.45 -6.94 7.02
C ALA A 708 -12.30 -7.90 6.18
N MET A 709 -12.43 -9.15 6.62
CA MET A 709 -13.19 -10.18 5.91
C MET A 709 -14.05 -10.99 6.89
N GLN A 710 -15.03 -11.71 6.35
CA GLN A 710 -15.90 -12.54 7.17
C GLN A 710 -15.08 -13.59 7.94
N PRO A 711 -15.31 -13.74 9.26
CA PRO A 711 -14.57 -14.72 10.09
C PRO A 711 -15.15 -16.14 10.00
N GLY A 712 -16.35 -16.29 9.42
CA GLY A 712 -17.09 -17.53 9.42
C GLY A 712 -17.27 -18.09 10.84
N SER A 713 -17.09 -19.40 10.99
CA SER A 713 -17.37 -20.11 12.25
C SER A 713 -16.54 -19.67 13.47
N ILE A 714 -15.52 -18.83 13.31
CA ILE A 714 -14.82 -18.18 14.43
C ILE A 714 -15.76 -17.29 15.25
N PHE A 715 -16.76 -16.68 14.60
CA PHE A 715 -17.71 -15.81 15.29
C PHE A 715 -18.64 -16.56 16.27
N LYS A 716 -18.71 -17.90 16.18
CA LYS A 716 -19.49 -18.72 17.10
C LYS A 716 -19.05 -18.61 18.56
N LEU A 717 -17.82 -18.17 18.82
CA LEU A 717 -17.37 -17.87 20.19
C LEU A 717 -18.16 -16.67 20.76
N ASN A 718 -18.36 -15.60 19.98
CA ASN A 718 -19.19 -14.46 20.32
C ASN A 718 -20.65 -14.88 20.46
N THR A 719 -21.18 -15.66 19.51
CA THR A 719 -22.56 -16.16 19.56
C THR A 719 -22.80 -17.02 20.80
N SER A 720 -21.85 -17.89 21.15
CA SER A 720 -21.91 -18.71 22.37
C SER A 720 -21.90 -17.84 23.61
N LEU A 721 -20.95 -16.89 23.71
CA LEU A 721 -20.87 -16.00 24.86
C LEU A 721 -22.13 -15.16 25.01
N ALA A 722 -22.68 -14.64 23.91
CA ALA A 722 -23.93 -13.88 23.93
C ALA A 722 -25.10 -14.72 24.45
N ALA A 723 -25.23 -15.98 24.02
CA ALA A 723 -26.26 -16.90 24.49
C ALA A 723 -26.13 -17.21 26.00
N LEU A 724 -24.91 -17.51 26.45
CA LEU A 724 -24.63 -17.81 27.87
C LEU A 724 -24.87 -16.58 28.77
N GLU A 725 -24.48 -15.39 28.32
CA GLU A 725 -24.77 -14.12 29.01
C GLU A 725 -26.26 -13.76 28.99
N GLY A 726 -27.00 -14.27 28.00
CA GLY A 726 -28.46 -14.23 27.92
C GLY A 726 -29.15 -15.20 28.91
N GLY A 727 -28.40 -16.07 29.58
CA GLY A 727 -28.91 -17.05 30.54
C GLY A 727 -29.19 -18.43 29.96
N PHE A 728 -28.71 -18.72 28.75
CA PHE A 728 -28.83 -20.05 28.15
C PHE A 728 -27.97 -21.07 28.92
N ASP A 729 -28.52 -22.25 29.20
CA ASP A 729 -27.80 -23.30 29.93
C ASP A 729 -26.67 -23.90 29.08
N PRO A 730 -25.40 -23.86 29.52
CA PRO A 730 -24.26 -24.41 28.76
C PRO A 730 -24.38 -25.92 28.51
N TYR A 731 -25.15 -26.65 29.31
CA TYR A 731 -25.35 -28.10 29.16
C TYR A 731 -26.59 -28.47 28.35
N HIS A 732 -27.40 -27.49 27.93
CA HIS A 732 -28.59 -27.74 27.13
C HIS A 732 -28.21 -28.39 25.79
N GLU A 733 -28.69 -29.62 25.57
CA GLU A 733 -28.42 -30.37 24.35
C GLU A 733 -29.47 -30.10 23.26
N ILE A 734 -29.00 -29.65 22.10
CA ILE A 734 -29.77 -29.54 20.87
C ILE A 734 -29.31 -30.64 19.92
N LYS A 735 -30.23 -31.52 19.50
CA LYS A 735 -29.87 -32.59 18.57
C LYS A 735 -29.97 -32.12 17.11
N CYS A 736 -28.81 -31.99 16.48
CA CYS A 736 -28.63 -31.49 15.13
C CYS A 736 -29.55 -32.20 14.12
N GLY A 737 -30.43 -31.42 13.48
CA GLY A 737 -31.39 -31.93 12.50
C GLY A 737 -30.94 -31.83 11.04
N GLY A 738 -29.68 -31.42 10.82
CA GLY A 738 -29.06 -31.24 9.50
C GLY A 738 -29.22 -29.83 8.95
N TYR A 739 -30.45 -29.33 8.84
CA TYR A 739 -30.76 -27.99 8.32
C TYR A 739 -32.01 -27.40 8.97
N VAL A 740 -32.15 -26.08 8.92
CA VAL A 740 -33.40 -25.37 9.22
C VAL A 740 -34.02 -24.83 7.93
N ASP A 741 -35.35 -24.77 7.85
CA ASP A 741 -36.11 -24.21 6.74
C ASP A 741 -36.80 -22.93 7.19
N VAL A 742 -36.49 -21.82 6.54
CA VAL A 742 -37.14 -20.55 6.84
C VAL A 742 -37.70 -19.93 5.56
N GLY A 743 -39.03 -19.92 5.47
CA GLY A 743 -39.74 -19.36 4.32
C GLY A 743 -39.44 -20.11 3.01
N GLY A 744 -39.18 -21.42 3.07
CA GLY A 744 -38.81 -22.24 1.91
C GLY A 744 -37.32 -22.18 1.56
N SER A 745 -36.51 -21.45 2.33
CA SER A 745 -35.06 -21.39 2.16
C SER A 745 -34.37 -22.32 3.15
N ILE A 746 -33.50 -23.18 2.64
CA ILE A 746 -32.77 -24.17 3.45
C ILE A 746 -31.45 -23.59 3.93
N PHE A 747 -31.26 -23.57 5.26
CA PHE A 747 -29.99 -23.23 5.90
C PHE A 747 -29.37 -24.50 6.50
N GLY A 748 -28.41 -25.06 5.76
CA GLY A 748 -27.73 -26.29 6.12
C GLY A 748 -26.63 -26.10 7.16
N CYS A 749 -26.51 -27.09 8.04
CA CYS A 749 -25.25 -27.37 8.71
C CYS A 749 -24.22 -27.83 7.69
N TRP A 750 -22.95 -27.49 7.90
CA TRP A 750 -21.89 -27.80 6.94
C TRP A 750 -21.81 -29.32 6.66
N ILE A 751 -21.93 -30.18 7.67
CA ILE A 751 -21.97 -31.65 7.50
C ILE A 751 -23.18 -32.15 6.69
N TRP A 752 -24.32 -31.42 6.73
CA TRP A 752 -25.48 -31.73 5.91
C TRP A 752 -25.28 -31.27 4.46
N ASN A 753 -24.62 -30.12 4.27
CA ASN A 753 -24.29 -29.64 2.93
C ASN A 753 -23.34 -30.62 2.22
N GLU A 754 -22.30 -31.08 2.92
CA GLU A 754 -21.24 -31.93 2.35
C GLU A 754 -21.58 -33.42 2.32
N HIS A 755 -22.23 -33.94 3.37
CA HIS A 755 -22.40 -35.39 3.55
C HIS A 755 -23.85 -35.81 3.82
N LYS A 756 -24.80 -34.85 3.82
CA LYS A 756 -26.19 -35.09 4.24
C LYS A 756 -26.31 -35.70 5.65
N GLY A 757 -25.30 -35.48 6.50
CA GLY A 757 -25.21 -36.00 7.87
C GLY A 757 -25.72 -35.05 8.95
N THR A 758 -25.51 -35.42 10.22
CA THR A 758 -25.84 -34.63 11.43
C THR A 758 -24.80 -34.87 12.54
N HIS A 759 -24.64 -33.93 13.48
CA HIS A 759 -23.69 -34.05 14.62
C HIS A 759 -24.28 -34.75 15.87
N GLY A 760 -25.52 -35.22 15.83
CA GLY A 760 -26.17 -35.77 17.03
C GLY A 760 -26.51 -34.69 18.05
N SER A 761 -26.48 -35.02 19.35
CA SER A 761 -26.82 -34.11 20.45
C SER A 761 -25.61 -33.26 20.87
N ASP A 762 -25.70 -31.95 20.65
CA ASP A 762 -24.67 -30.98 20.98
C ASP A 762 -25.12 -30.05 22.09
N ASN A 763 -24.28 -29.85 23.11
CA ASN A 763 -24.32 -28.68 24.00
C ASN A 763 -23.34 -27.61 23.46
N VAL A 764 -23.18 -26.47 24.15
CA VAL A 764 -22.36 -25.37 23.61
C VAL A 764 -20.90 -25.80 23.36
N MET A 765 -20.31 -26.61 24.24
CA MET A 765 -18.96 -27.14 24.08
C MET A 765 -18.83 -28.05 22.86
N LYS A 766 -19.74 -29.00 22.68
CA LYS A 766 -19.77 -29.91 21.51
C LYS A 766 -20.08 -29.15 20.22
N ALA A 767 -20.98 -28.16 20.27
CA ALA A 767 -21.31 -27.31 19.13
C ALA A 767 -20.12 -26.46 18.66
N LEU A 768 -19.25 -26.02 19.57
CA LEU A 768 -17.98 -25.37 19.25
C LEU A 768 -16.97 -26.37 18.65
N ARG A 769 -16.83 -27.57 19.25
CA ARG A 769 -15.98 -28.68 18.76
C ARG A 769 -16.32 -29.05 17.32
N ASP A 770 -17.60 -29.31 17.04
CA ASP A 770 -18.09 -29.80 15.74
C ASP A 770 -18.44 -28.66 14.77
N SER A 771 -18.32 -27.42 15.24
CA SER A 771 -18.72 -26.22 14.49
C SER A 771 -20.16 -26.33 13.97
N CYS A 772 -21.09 -26.82 14.77
CA CYS A 772 -22.45 -27.19 14.36
C CYS A 772 -23.33 -25.96 14.04
N ASN A 773 -23.57 -25.63 12.75
CA ASN A 773 -24.40 -24.47 12.40
C ASN A 773 -25.84 -24.62 12.89
N TYR A 774 -26.40 -25.84 12.87
CA TYR A 774 -27.78 -26.10 13.29
C TYR A 774 -28.04 -25.65 14.74
N TYR A 775 -27.06 -25.85 15.63
CA TYR A 775 -27.14 -25.39 17.02
C TYR A 775 -27.35 -23.87 17.09
N TYR A 776 -26.51 -23.09 16.40
CA TYR A 776 -26.59 -21.63 16.38
C TYR A 776 -27.82 -21.11 15.62
N TYR A 777 -28.26 -21.81 14.57
CA TYR A 777 -29.54 -21.51 13.91
C TYR A 777 -30.73 -21.71 14.86
N SER A 778 -30.68 -22.75 15.69
CA SER A 778 -31.73 -23.01 16.68
C SER A 778 -31.76 -21.92 17.76
N LEU A 779 -30.60 -21.42 18.20
CA LEU A 779 -30.51 -20.26 19.09
C LEU A 779 -31.12 -18.99 18.48
N ALA A 780 -30.84 -18.72 17.20
CA ALA A 780 -31.42 -17.59 16.48
C ALA A 780 -32.96 -17.71 16.31
N LEU A 781 -33.45 -18.94 16.11
CA LEU A 781 -34.88 -19.22 15.95
C LEU A 781 -35.64 -19.32 17.28
N GLY A 782 -34.93 -19.51 18.39
CA GLY A 782 -35.51 -19.80 19.71
C GLY A 782 -36.13 -21.19 19.85
N LYS A 783 -35.92 -22.07 18.87
CA LYS A 783 -36.53 -23.41 18.83
C LYS A 783 -35.65 -24.41 18.09
N ASP A 784 -35.68 -25.67 18.55
CA ASP A 784 -35.29 -26.83 17.73
C ASP A 784 -36.43 -27.09 16.74
N GLN A 785 -36.25 -26.59 15.51
CA GLN A 785 -37.28 -26.66 14.49
C GLN A 785 -37.66 -28.09 14.11
N ARG A 786 -36.72 -29.03 14.14
CA ARG A 786 -36.96 -30.40 13.64
C ARG A 786 -37.74 -31.23 14.66
N ARG A 787 -37.66 -30.89 15.95
CA ARG A 787 -38.46 -31.50 17.01
C ARG A 787 -39.65 -30.66 17.45
N SER A 788 -39.81 -29.46 16.89
CA SER A 788 -40.82 -28.49 17.33
C SER A 788 -40.74 -28.20 18.84
N ARG A 789 -39.51 -28.09 19.37
CA ARG A 789 -39.26 -27.84 20.79
C ARG A 789 -38.79 -26.41 21.00
N ASP A 790 -39.46 -25.69 21.89
CA ASP A 790 -39.05 -24.36 22.35
C ASP A 790 -37.78 -24.48 23.22
N LEU A 791 -36.82 -23.57 23.02
CA LEU A 791 -35.58 -23.54 23.80
C LEU A 791 -35.71 -22.73 25.10
N GLY A 792 -36.80 -21.99 25.28
CA GLY A 792 -36.99 -21.03 26.37
C GLY A 792 -36.11 -19.78 26.25
N TYR A 793 -35.36 -19.65 25.15
CA TYR A 793 -34.39 -18.60 24.89
C TYR A 793 -34.29 -18.38 23.38
N GLN A 794 -34.34 -17.12 22.95
CA GLN A 794 -34.07 -16.72 21.57
C GLN A 794 -33.01 -15.64 21.56
N LEU A 795 -31.89 -15.91 20.88
CA LEU A 795 -30.80 -14.96 20.76
C LEU A 795 -31.23 -13.75 19.92
N SER A 796 -31.08 -12.56 20.48
CA SER A 796 -31.34 -11.30 19.75
C SER A 796 -30.09 -10.76 19.04
N VAL A 797 -30.29 -9.90 18.04
CA VAL A 797 -29.19 -9.21 17.36
C VAL A 797 -28.47 -8.24 18.30
N ASP A 798 -29.19 -7.58 19.21
CA ASP A 798 -28.62 -6.61 20.15
C ASP A 798 -27.67 -7.27 21.16
N GLU A 799 -28.01 -8.46 21.66
CA GLU A 799 -27.14 -9.26 22.52
C GLU A 799 -25.85 -9.66 21.79
N LEU A 800 -25.98 -10.07 20.53
CA LEU A 800 -24.87 -10.49 19.68
C LEU A 800 -23.90 -9.33 19.41
N VAL A 801 -24.43 -8.15 19.07
CA VAL A 801 -23.66 -6.93 18.76
C VAL A 801 -23.04 -6.33 20.01
N SER A 802 -23.77 -6.30 21.12
CA SER A 802 -23.27 -5.87 22.43
C SER A 802 -22.08 -6.70 22.86
N THR A 803 -22.17 -8.03 22.73
CA THR A 803 -21.08 -8.95 23.07
C THR A 803 -19.89 -8.78 22.13
N ALA A 804 -20.13 -8.62 20.82
CA ALA A 804 -19.05 -8.43 19.85
C ALA A 804 -18.25 -7.16 20.14
N ARG A 805 -18.94 -6.05 20.45
CA ARG A 805 -18.31 -4.78 20.83
C ARG A 805 -17.51 -4.89 22.13
N LYS A 806 -18.01 -5.60 23.15
CA LYS A 806 -17.27 -5.87 24.39
C LYS A 806 -15.97 -6.63 24.14
N LEU A 807 -15.97 -7.54 23.16
CA LEU A 807 -14.79 -8.30 22.74
C LEU A 807 -13.86 -7.51 21.80
N GLY A 808 -14.11 -6.23 21.57
CA GLY A 808 -13.29 -5.34 20.75
C GLY A 808 -13.53 -5.42 19.24
N LEU A 809 -14.51 -6.21 18.79
CA LEU A 809 -14.87 -6.31 17.38
C LEU A 809 -15.55 -5.03 16.87
N GLY A 810 -15.23 -4.62 15.64
CA GLY A 810 -15.71 -3.35 15.08
C GLY A 810 -14.94 -2.12 15.58
N SER A 811 -13.78 -2.32 16.21
CA SER A 811 -12.90 -1.24 16.70
C SER A 811 -11.43 -1.53 16.40
N LYS A 812 -10.61 -0.46 16.30
CA LYS A 812 -9.16 -0.57 16.12
C LYS A 812 -8.51 -1.26 17.33
N THR A 813 -7.49 -2.08 17.10
CA THR A 813 -6.77 -2.82 18.15
C THR A 813 -5.76 -1.95 18.91
N GLY A 814 -5.35 -0.83 18.30
CA GLY A 814 -4.45 0.16 18.88
C GLY A 814 -2.98 -0.04 18.54
N ILE A 815 -2.67 -0.90 17.56
CA ILE A 815 -1.33 -1.16 17.05
C ILE A 815 -0.53 0.12 16.71
N ASP A 816 0.80 0.09 16.87
CA ASP A 816 1.69 1.26 16.75
C ASP A 816 1.98 1.73 15.31
N ILE A 817 1.27 1.20 14.31
CA ILE A 817 1.44 1.57 12.89
C ILE A 817 0.32 2.53 12.50
N ASN A 818 0.70 3.74 12.05
CA ASN A 818 -0.26 4.75 11.61
C ASN A 818 -0.57 4.61 10.11
N ILE A 819 0.45 4.29 9.31
CA ILE A 819 0.34 4.13 7.86
C ILE A 819 0.81 2.71 7.44
N PRO A 820 -0.04 1.90 6.81
CA PRO A 820 -1.45 2.17 6.51
C PRO A 820 -2.33 2.16 7.77
N ALA A 821 -3.46 2.87 7.70
CA ALA A 821 -4.41 2.90 8.80
C ALA A 821 -5.08 1.53 8.99
N GLU A 822 -5.16 1.08 10.25
CA GLU A 822 -5.88 -0.13 10.63
C GLU A 822 -7.37 -0.04 10.26
N ASN A 823 -7.91 -1.11 9.66
CA ASN A 823 -9.34 -1.24 9.39
C ASN A 823 -10.10 -1.60 10.68
N SER A 824 -11.18 -0.89 10.98
CA SER A 824 -11.99 -1.16 12.18
C SER A 824 -12.85 -2.42 12.06
N GLY A 825 -13.05 -2.95 10.86
CA GLY A 825 -14.02 -3.99 10.59
C GLY A 825 -15.47 -3.50 10.78
N THR A 826 -16.40 -4.44 10.66
CA THR A 826 -17.85 -4.21 10.74
C THR A 826 -18.49 -5.25 11.64
N VAL A 827 -19.24 -4.77 12.63
CA VAL A 827 -20.18 -5.59 13.40
C VAL A 827 -21.57 -5.49 12.75
N PRO A 828 -22.40 -6.55 12.81
CA PRO A 828 -23.75 -6.52 12.26
C PRO A 828 -24.56 -5.36 12.84
N ASP A 829 -25.31 -4.66 12.00
CA ASP A 829 -26.14 -3.54 12.43
C ASP A 829 -27.36 -3.43 11.48
N PRO A 830 -28.58 -3.67 11.98
CA PRO A 830 -29.81 -3.53 11.20
C PRO A 830 -29.94 -2.17 10.50
N GLN A 831 -29.49 -1.09 11.14
CA GLN A 831 -29.56 0.25 10.57
C GLN A 831 -28.60 0.40 9.40
N ILE A 832 -27.39 -0.14 9.52
CA ILE A 832 -26.41 -0.15 8.41
C ILE A 832 -26.96 -0.95 7.23
N LYS A 833 -27.64 -2.08 7.49
CA LYS A 833 -28.29 -2.87 6.43
C LYS A 833 -29.33 -2.05 5.68
N GLU A 834 -30.23 -1.40 6.39
CA GLU A 834 -31.30 -0.59 5.80
C GLU A 834 -30.72 0.56 4.96
N ASN A 835 -29.64 1.18 5.45
CA ASN A 835 -28.95 2.27 4.76
C ASN A 835 -28.29 1.81 3.46
N ASN A 836 -27.54 0.69 3.52
CA ASN A 836 -26.89 0.09 2.35
C ASN A 836 -27.93 -0.37 1.33
N PHE A 837 -29.03 -0.96 1.79
CA PHE A 837 -30.14 -1.34 0.93
C PHE A 837 -30.70 -0.14 0.17
N LYS A 838 -31.03 0.96 0.86
CA LYS A 838 -31.55 2.18 0.21
C LYS A 838 -30.59 2.72 -0.84
N ALA A 839 -29.28 2.68 -0.58
CA ALA A 839 -28.27 3.10 -1.54
C ALA A 839 -28.20 2.20 -2.79
N ILE A 840 -28.23 0.88 -2.62
CA ILE A 840 -28.25 -0.10 -3.72
C ILE A 840 -29.54 0.03 -4.52
N PHE A 841 -30.68 0.10 -3.83
CA PHE A 841 -31.99 0.23 -4.46
C PHE A 841 -32.11 1.53 -5.27
N ARG A 842 -31.60 2.64 -4.73
CA ARG A 842 -31.49 3.91 -5.46
C ARG A 842 -30.64 3.77 -6.72
N ARG A 843 -29.44 3.18 -6.63
CA ARG A 843 -28.56 2.97 -7.81
C ARG A 843 -29.23 2.11 -8.88
N PHE A 844 -29.97 1.07 -8.48
CA PHE A 844 -30.75 0.26 -9.41
C PHE A 844 -31.79 1.10 -10.15
N LEU A 845 -32.54 1.94 -9.42
CA LEU A 845 -33.55 2.82 -10.00
C LEU A 845 -32.92 3.87 -10.91
N GLU A 846 -31.83 4.52 -10.49
CA GLU A 846 -31.09 5.50 -11.30
C GLU A 846 -30.59 4.90 -12.62
N LYS A 847 -30.17 3.63 -12.63
CA LYS A 847 -29.68 2.94 -13.83
C LYS A 847 -30.79 2.44 -14.76
N ASN A 848 -31.99 2.17 -14.25
CA ASN A 848 -33.00 1.39 -14.99
C ASN A 848 -34.38 2.04 -15.10
N ALA A 849 -34.76 2.97 -14.23
CA ALA A 849 -36.12 3.53 -14.16
C ALA A 849 -36.56 4.19 -15.48
N GLU A 850 -35.62 4.79 -16.24
CA GLU A 850 -35.88 5.38 -17.56
C GLU A 850 -36.51 4.39 -18.55
N LYS A 851 -36.13 3.11 -18.48
CA LYS A 851 -36.64 2.06 -19.38
C LYS A 851 -38.11 1.74 -19.09
N TYR A 852 -38.63 2.16 -17.94
CA TYR A 852 -39.97 1.89 -17.45
C TYR A 852 -40.90 3.11 -17.46
N ILE A 853 -40.52 4.21 -18.11
CA ILE A 853 -41.39 5.39 -18.27
C ILE A 853 -42.60 5.01 -19.14
N LYS A 854 -43.80 5.51 -18.78
CA LYS A 854 -45.01 5.35 -19.58
C LYS A 854 -44.90 6.07 -20.92
N GLU A 855 -45.54 5.52 -21.94
CA GLU A 855 -45.57 6.14 -23.26
C GLU A 855 -46.20 7.54 -23.20
N GLY A 856 -45.52 8.55 -23.75
CA GLY A 856 -45.94 9.95 -23.71
C GLY A 856 -45.43 10.78 -22.52
N GLU A 857 -44.79 10.16 -21.53
CA GLU A 857 -44.17 10.86 -20.39
C GLU A 857 -42.69 11.18 -20.67
N VAL A 858 -42.25 12.40 -20.33
CA VAL A 858 -40.83 12.82 -20.41
C VAL A 858 -40.45 13.48 -19.09
N PHE A 859 -39.41 12.97 -18.44
CA PHE A 859 -38.96 13.50 -17.15
C PHE A 859 -37.63 14.26 -17.31
N THR A 860 -37.55 15.45 -16.73
CA THR A 860 -36.25 16.11 -16.53
C THR A 860 -35.40 15.32 -15.53
N PRO A 861 -34.05 15.46 -15.54
CA PRO A 861 -33.19 14.80 -14.56
C PRO A 861 -33.58 15.09 -13.09
N LYS A 862 -34.09 16.30 -12.82
CA LYS A 862 -34.55 16.72 -11.49
C LYS A 862 -35.85 16.01 -11.09
N GLU A 863 -36.79 15.86 -12.01
CA GLU A 863 -38.05 15.13 -11.79
C GLU A 863 -37.81 13.64 -11.62
N MET A 864 -36.93 13.06 -12.45
CA MET A 864 -36.51 11.66 -12.32
C MET A 864 -35.95 11.39 -10.93
N LYS A 865 -34.99 12.20 -10.49
CA LYS A 865 -34.40 12.09 -9.14
C LYS A 865 -35.46 12.19 -8.04
N SER A 866 -36.38 13.15 -8.14
CA SER A 866 -37.45 13.30 -7.14
C SER A 866 -38.45 12.14 -7.13
N LYS A 867 -38.72 11.52 -8.28
CA LYS A 867 -39.60 10.34 -8.37
C LYS A 867 -38.90 9.11 -7.81
N ILE A 868 -37.61 8.92 -8.11
CA ILE A 868 -36.78 7.86 -7.51
C ILE A 868 -36.73 8.00 -5.98
N ASP A 869 -36.52 9.22 -5.44
CA ASP A 869 -36.57 9.46 -3.99
C ASP A 869 -37.89 8.95 -3.37
N LYS A 870 -39.03 9.20 -4.03
CA LYS A 870 -40.35 8.74 -3.56
C LYS A 870 -40.51 7.23 -3.64
N ILE A 871 -39.90 6.56 -4.63
CA ILE A 871 -39.90 5.10 -4.73
C ILE A 871 -39.02 4.49 -3.63
N VAL A 872 -37.86 5.08 -3.33
CA VAL A 872 -36.96 4.62 -2.27
C VAL A 872 -37.62 4.70 -0.89
N LEU A 873 -38.46 5.70 -0.63
CA LEU A 873 -39.25 5.82 0.60
C LEU A 873 -40.17 4.63 0.90
N LEU A 874 -40.55 3.85 -0.10
CA LEU A 874 -41.31 2.60 0.11
C LEU A 874 -40.53 1.59 0.96
N ALA A 875 -39.22 1.75 1.12
CA ALA A 875 -38.38 0.94 2.01
C ALA A 875 -38.69 1.14 3.49
N ASP A 876 -39.21 2.31 3.88
CA ASP A 876 -39.33 2.71 5.29
C ASP A 876 -40.53 2.03 5.97
N ASP A 877 -41.62 1.84 5.21
CA ASP A 877 -42.90 1.34 5.72
C ASP A 877 -43.31 0.02 5.05
N LYS A 878 -43.42 -1.05 5.84
CA LYS A 878 -43.86 -2.38 5.39
C LYS A 878 -45.27 -2.37 4.79
N ASN A 879 -46.14 -1.47 5.24
CA ASN A 879 -47.51 -1.37 4.71
C ASN A 879 -47.51 -0.83 3.27
N LEU A 880 -46.49 -0.08 2.88
CA LEU A 880 -46.32 0.44 1.53
C LEU A 880 -45.69 -0.58 0.56
N GLN A 881 -45.17 -1.71 1.07
CA GLN A 881 -44.48 -2.74 0.29
C GLN A 881 -45.43 -3.81 -0.31
N THR A 882 -46.74 -3.61 -0.22
CA THR A 882 -47.70 -4.49 -0.91
C THR A 882 -47.59 -4.31 -2.42
N ARG A 883 -47.87 -5.37 -3.20
CA ARG A 883 -47.75 -5.31 -4.67
C ARG A 883 -48.67 -4.23 -5.24
N SER A 884 -49.88 -4.12 -4.71
CA SER A 884 -50.86 -3.10 -5.10
C SER A 884 -50.36 -1.67 -4.81
N ASN A 885 -49.81 -1.42 -3.62
CA ASN A 885 -49.28 -0.09 -3.27
C ASN A 885 -48.08 0.30 -4.13
N ILE A 886 -47.19 -0.64 -4.44
CA ILE A 886 -46.05 -0.42 -5.34
C ILE A 886 -46.55 -0.07 -6.75
N ILE A 887 -47.50 -0.84 -7.30
CA ILE A 887 -48.08 -0.57 -8.63
C ILE A 887 -48.75 0.81 -8.66
N ASN A 888 -49.57 1.13 -7.66
CA ASN A 888 -50.23 2.43 -7.56
C ASN A 888 -49.22 3.58 -7.49
N THR A 889 -48.17 3.41 -6.69
CA THR A 889 -47.10 4.41 -6.55
C THR A 889 -46.36 4.60 -7.86
N LEU A 890 -45.89 3.54 -8.52
CA LEU A 890 -45.17 3.62 -9.80
C LEU A 890 -46.03 4.26 -10.89
N ASN A 891 -47.29 3.82 -11.01
CA ASN A 891 -48.23 4.37 -11.99
C ASN A 891 -48.52 5.85 -11.76
N SER A 892 -48.67 6.28 -10.49
CA SER A 892 -48.88 7.69 -10.12
C SER A 892 -47.64 8.55 -10.37
N LEU A 893 -46.46 7.94 -10.41
CA LEU A 893 -45.21 8.62 -10.72
C LEU A 893 -44.89 8.60 -12.22
N GLY A 894 -45.77 8.07 -13.07
CA GLY A 894 -45.60 8.03 -14.54
C GLY A 894 -44.69 6.90 -15.03
N PHE A 895 -44.43 5.89 -14.20
CA PHE A 895 -43.78 4.64 -14.63
C PHE A 895 -44.83 3.58 -14.94
N ASP A 896 -44.59 2.78 -15.97
CA ASP A 896 -45.36 1.58 -16.24
C ASP A 896 -44.90 0.48 -15.29
N ALA A 897 -45.70 0.27 -14.25
CA ALA A 897 -45.43 -0.68 -13.18
C ALA A 897 -45.41 -2.14 -13.69
N GLU A 898 -46.14 -2.45 -14.76
CA GLU A 898 -46.31 -3.81 -15.26
C GLU A 898 -45.45 -4.14 -16.48
N LYS A 899 -44.76 -3.13 -17.04
CA LYS A 899 -43.81 -3.29 -18.14
C LYS A 899 -42.69 -4.28 -17.79
N LYS A 900 -42.39 -5.14 -18.78
CA LYS A 900 -41.28 -6.10 -18.79
C LYS A 900 -40.35 -5.72 -19.93
N LEU A 901 -39.03 -5.80 -19.72
CA LEU A 901 -38.07 -5.60 -20.80
C LEU A 901 -37.80 -6.94 -21.51
N ASP A 902 -37.27 -6.87 -22.73
CA ASP A 902 -36.97 -8.07 -23.52
C ASP A 902 -36.04 -9.02 -22.78
N GLY A 903 -36.44 -10.29 -22.70
CA GLY A 903 -35.72 -11.33 -21.96
C GLY A 903 -36.02 -11.38 -20.45
N GLU A 904 -36.81 -10.46 -19.90
CA GLU A 904 -37.13 -10.42 -18.47
C GLU A 904 -38.47 -11.08 -18.12
N ARG A 905 -38.48 -11.88 -17.05
CA ARG A 905 -39.71 -12.58 -16.58
C ARG A 905 -40.59 -11.70 -15.67
N ASN A 906 -39.96 -10.83 -14.88
CA ASN A 906 -40.59 -10.04 -13.82
C ASN A 906 -40.92 -8.61 -14.30
N SER A 907 -42.06 -8.07 -13.88
CA SER A 907 -42.43 -6.66 -14.11
C SER A 907 -41.61 -5.69 -13.26
N PHE A 908 -41.63 -4.39 -13.59
CA PHE A 908 -40.94 -3.38 -12.79
C PHE A 908 -41.38 -3.38 -11.31
N ALA A 909 -42.68 -3.49 -11.06
CA ALA A 909 -43.24 -3.60 -9.71
C ALA A 909 -42.80 -4.88 -8.99
N ASP A 910 -42.76 -6.02 -9.70
CA ASP A 910 -42.34 -7.29 -9.11
C ASP A 910 -40.85 -7.29 -8.75
N LYS A 911 -40.01 -6.70 -9.61
CA LYS A 911 -38.59 -6.49 -9.29
C LYS A 911 -38.41 -5.62 -8.05
N ILE A 912 -39.08 -4.46 -8.01
CA ILE A 912 -39.03 -3.55 -6.86
C ILE A 912 -39.48 -4.27 -5.59
N LYS A 913 -40.55 -5.07 -5.65
CA LYS A 913 -41.05 -5.79 -4.49
C LYS A 913 -40.12 -6.92 -4.05
N PHE A 914 -39.83 -7.87 -4.94
CA PHE A 914 -39.25 -9.15 -4.58
C PHE A 914 -37.72 -9.11 -4.59
N ASP A 915 -37.11 -8.40 -5.52
CA ASP A 915 -35.65 -8.34 -5.64
C ASP A 915 -35.06 -7.29 -4.70
N TYR A 916 -35.84 -6.26 -4.34
CA TYR A 916 -35.38 -5.16 -3.50
C TYR A 916 -36.15 -5.03 -2.17
N LEU A 917 -37.39 -4.54 -2.17
CA LEU A 917 -38.09 -4.14 -0.92
C LEU A 917 -38.24 -5.30 0.09
N SER A 918 -38.39 -6.54 -0.37
CA SER A 918 -38.42 -7.73 0.50
C SER A 918 -37.14 -7.93 1.32
N GLN A 919 -36.01 -7.41 0.84
CA GLN A 919 -34.68 -7.51 1.45
C GLN A 919 -34.33 -6.32 2.35
N SER A 920 -35.19 -5.29 2.39
CA SER A 920 -34.91 -3.99 3.01
C SER A 920 -34.76 -4.03 4.54
N LYS A 921 -35.55 -4.85 5.22
CA LYS A 921 -35.53 -4.97 6.68
C LYS A 921 -34.74 -6.19 7.13
N TRP A 922 -34.18 -6.08 8.33
CA TRP A 922 -33.57 -7.22 9.02
C TRP A 922 -34.58 -8.35 9.13
N ASN A 923 -34.20 -9.52 8.64
CA ASN A 923 -35.01 -10.71 8.65
C ASN A 923 -34.26 -11.86 9.35
N ILE A 924 -35.00 -12.93 9.60
CA ILE A 924 -34.46 -14.11 10.28
C ILE A 924 -33.34 -14.79 9.48
N GLY A 925 -33.36 -14.73 8.14
CA GLY A 925 -32.27 -15.23 7.30
C GLY A 925 -30.96 -14.46 7.49
N ASP A 926 -31.03 -13.14 7.68
CA ASP A 926 -29.86 -12.33 8.06
C ASP A 926 -29.30 -12.79 9.41
N MET A 927 -30.19 -12.99 10.39
CA MET A 927 -29.81 -13.48 11.71
C MET A 927 -29.12 -14.84 11.61
N LEU A 928 -29.67 -15.78 10.82
CA LEU A 928 -29.06 -17.10 10.60
C LEU A 928 -27.66 -17.02 10.01
N ASN A 929 -27.40 -16.13 9.05
CA ASN A 929 -26.06 -15.91 8.51
C ASN A 929 -25.12 -15.26 9.54
N VAL A 930 -25.62 -14.28 10.28
CA VAL A 930 -24.82 -13.49 11.20
C VAL A 930 -24.38 -14.29 12.43
N VAL A 931 -25.22 -15.17 12.98
CA VAL A 931 -24.87 -16.01 14.15
C VAL A 931 -23.76 -17.03 13.86
N ILE A 932 -23.46 -17.31 12.59
CA ILE A 932 -22.35 -18.17 12.16
C ILE A 932 -21.18 -17.38 11.56
N GLY A 933 -21.16 -16.05 11.70
CA GLY A 933 -20.06 -15.19 11.25
C GLY A 933 -20.03 -14.90 9.75
N GLN A 934 -21.15 -15.06 9.05
CA GLN A 934 -21.35 -14.60 7.67
C GLN A 934 -22.11 -13.26 7.67
N GLY A 935 -22.50 -12.78 6.49
CA GLY A 935 -23.29 -11.56 6.34
C GLY A 935 -22.46 -10.30 6.57
N GLN A 936 -22.89 -9.44 7.50
CA GLN A 936 -22.24 -8.15 7.76
C GLN A 936 -20.98 -8.23 8.64
N ASN A 937 -20.65 -9.41 9.17
CA ASN A 937 -19.44 -9.60 9.97
C ASN A 937 -18.19 -9.42 9.10
N ALA A 938 -17.28 -8.51 9.46
CA ALA A 938 -16.00 -8.38 8.77
C ALA A 938 -14.91 -7.92 9.74
N TYR A 939 -13.84 -8.70 9.89
CA TYR A 939 -12.79 -8.42 10.87
C TYR A 939 -11.40 -8.73 10.30
N THR A 940 -10.39 -8.05 10.83
CA THR A 940 -8.99 -8.25 10.42
C THR A 940 -8.33 -9.41 11.17
N PRO A 941 -7.26 -10.04 10.65
CA PRO A 941 -6.51 -11.06 11.39
C PRO A 941 -5.99 -10.56 12.73
N LEU A 942 -5.60 -9.29 12.81
CA LEU A 942 -5.16 -8.64 14.04
C LEU A 942 -6.29 -8.55 15.08
N GLN A 943 -7.51 -8.19 14.66
CA GLN A 943 -8.69 -8.23 15.52
C GLN A 943 -8.99 -9.66 15.99
N MET A 944 -8.87 -10.65 15.11
CA MET A 944 -9.11 -12.07 15.45
C MET A 944 -8.10 -12.62 16.45
N ALA A 945 -6.83 -12.23 16.38
CA ALA A 945 -5.81 -12.62 17.35
C ALA A 945 -6.09 -12.01 18.74
N ARG A 946 -6.44 -10.70 18.79
CA ARG A 946 -6.84 -10.01 20.03
C ARG A 946 -8.12 -10.59 20.63
N TYR A 947 -9.09 -10.90 19.78
CA TYR A 947 -10.33 -11.56 20.15
C TYR A 947 -10.08 -12.92 20.80
N MET A 948 -9.20 -13.74 20.20
CA MET A 948 -8.81 -15.03 20.78
C MET A 948 -8.05 -14.88 22.10
N SER A 949 -7.16 -13.87 22.19
CA SER A 949 -6.43 -13.54 23.42
C SER A 949 -7.36 -13.22 24.59
N ALA A 950 -8.46 -12.50 24.35
CA ALA A 950 -9.46 -12.21 25.39
C ALA A 950 -10.16 -13.47 25.92
N PHE A 951 -10.44 -14.48 25.08
CA PHE A 951 -10.94 -15.78 25.56
C PHE A 951 -9.88 -16.57 26.32
N ALA A 952 -8.62 -16.47 25.89
CA ALA A 952 -7.51 -17.17 26.50
C ALA A 952 -7.20 -16.63 27.92
N ASN A 953 -7.17 -15.31 28.13
CA ASN A 953 -6.75 -14.70 29.41
C ASN A 953 -7.87 -14.36 30.40
N ASN A 954 -9.03 -15.03 30.38
CA ASN A 954 -10.15 -14.72 31.28
C ASN A 954 -10.80 -13.34 31.07
N GLY A 955 -10.82 -12.85 29.82
CA GLY A 955 -11.58 -11.66 29.42
C GLY A 955 -10.82 -10.33 29.51
N TYR A 956 -9.50 -10.34 29.62
CA TYR A 956 -8.69 -9.12 29.51
C TYR A 956 -8.44 -8.78 28.04
N LEU A 957 -9.00 -7.66 27.62
CA LEU A 957 -8.84 -7.13 26.27
C LEU A 957 -7.64 -6.19 26.21
N ASN A 958 -6.46 -6.76 25.93
CA ASN A 958 -5.21 -6.00 25.83
C ASN A 958 -5.20 -5.10 24.59
N LYS A 959 -4.66 -3.88 24.71
CA LYS A 959 -4.28 -3.07 23.55
C LYS A 959 -3.07 -3.73 22.88
N LEU A 960 -3.09 -3.86 21.56
CA LEU A 960 -1.95 -4.45 20.85
C LEU A 960 -0.82 -3.43 20.69
N SER A 961 0.42 -3.89 20.82
CA SER A 961 1.62 -3.07 20.64
C SER A 961 2.75 -3.83 19.97
N LEU A 962 3.50 -3.12 19.12
CA LEU A 962 4.75 -3.53 18.50
C LEU A 962 5.96 -2.84 19.16
N VAL A 963 5.81 -1.60 19.64
CA VAL A 963 6.94 -0.84 20.18
C VAL A 963 7.02 -1.11 21.68
N ASN A 964 8.14 -1.68 22.12
CA ASN A 964 8.40 -1.96 23.53
C ASN A 964 9.15 -0.78 24.18
N GLU A 965 10.22 -0.31 23.55
CA GLU A 965 11.11 0.71 24.13
C GLU A 965 11.77 1.57 23.03
N VAL A 966 12.07 2.83 23.33
CA VAL A 966 12.97 3.69 22.54
C VAL A 966 14.11 4.12 23.45
N LYS A 967 15.35 3.93 23.01
CA LYS A 967 16.57 4.30 23.74
C LYS A 967 17.40 5.30 22.95
N SER A 968 18.21 6.08 23.66
CA SER A 968 19.23 6.93 23.03
C SER A 968 20.13 6.13 22.08
N ASN A 969 20.74 6.79 21.11
CA ASN A 969 21.62 6.14 20.11
C ASN A 969 22.74 5.26 20.71
N ASP A 970 23.24 5.59 21.90
CA ASP A 970 24.26 4.87 22.67
C ASP A 970 23.68 3.84 23.67
N ASN A 971 22.35 3.68 23.67
CA ASN A 971 21.57 2.87 24.60
C ASN A 971 21.74 3.23 26.09
N SER A 972 22.28 4.42 26.41
CA SER A 972 22.50 4.86 27.79
C SER A 972 21.20 5.24 28.52
N THR A 973 20.20 5.73 27.79
CA THR A 973 18.97 6.30 28.36
C THR A 973 17.73 5.73 27.67
N SER A 974 16.73 5.32 28.46
CA SER A 974 15.40 4.96 27.96
C SER A 974 14.56 6.23 27.79
N LEU A 975 14.18 6.54 26.55
CA LEU A 975 13.41 7.74 26.19
C LEU A 975 11.90 7.48 26.20
N PHE A 976 11.51 6.24 25.90
CA PHE A 976 10.13 5.78 25.95
C PHE A 976 10.11 4.30 26.32
N LYS A 977 9.16 3.91 27.17
CA LYS A 977 8.85 2.51 27.46
C LYS A 977 7.35 2.31 27.43
N ASN A 978 6.90 1.29 26.71
CA ASN A 978 5.48 1.03 26.55
C ASN A 978 4.86 0.56 27.86
N GLU A 979 3.69 1.10 28.17
CA GLU A 979 2.88 0.68 29.31
C GLU A 979 1.80 -0.30 28.84
N LYS A 980 1.75 -1.48 29.44
CA LYS A 980 0.77 -2.52 29.13
C LYS A 980 -0.63 -2.02 29.51
N LYS A 981 -1.49 -1.80 28.51
CA LYS A 981 -2.87 -1.33 28.70
C LYS A 981 -3.84 -2.48 28.47
N SER A 982 -4.57 -2.83 29.52
CA SER A 982 -5.54 -3.91 29.52
C SER A 982 -6.86 -3.46 30.14
N GLU A 983 -7.98 -3.89 29.55
CA GLU A 983 -9.32 -3.68 30.09
C GLU A 983 -10.03 -5.02 30.25
N LYS A 984 -10.55 -5.31 31.43
CA LYS A 984 -11.36 -6.52 31.64
C LYS A 984 -12.78 -6.30 31.10
N ILE A 985 -13.21 -7.15 30.16
CA ILE A 985 -14.55 -7.08 29.59
C ILE A 985 -15.61 -7.34 30.68
N LYS A 986 -16.73 -6.63 30.61
CA LYS A 986 -17.82 -6.74 31.60
C LYS A 986 -18.78 -7.87 31.23
N LEU A 987 -18.74 -8.96 31.98
CA LEU A 987 -19.62 -10.14 31.85
C LEU A 987 -20.49 -10.31 33.09
N LYS A 988 -21.65 -10.94 32.93
CA LYS A 988 -22.54 -11.38 34.02
C LYS A 988 -21.96 -12.59 34.72
N ASN A 989 -21.44 -13.57 33.97
CA ASN A 989 -20.77 -14.73 34.52
C ASN A 989 -19.45 -15.01 33.76
N TYR A 990 -18.31 -14.87 34.45
CA TYR A 990 -17.00 -15.15 33.86
C TYR A 990 -16.74 -16.65 33.62
N GLU A 991 -17.47 -17.55 34.29
CA GLU A 991 -17.41 -19.00 34.03
C GLU A 991 -17.82 -19.35 32.59
N ASN A 992 -18.60 -18.48 31.93
CA ASN A 992 -18.96 -18.61 30.53
C ASN A 992 -17.74 -18.74 29.60
N LEU A 993 -16.61 -18.10 29.97
CA LEU A 993 -15.36 -18.22 29.23
C LEU A 993 -14.76 -19.63 29.35
N GLU A 994 -14.92 -20.31 30.49
CA GLU A 994 -14.43 -21.69 30.70
C GLU A 994 -15.14 -22.69 29.80
N TYR A 995 -16.46 -22.58 29.69
CA TYR A 995 -17.25 -23.43 28.78
C TYR A 995 -16.76 -23.28 27.34
N ILE A 996 -16.50 -22.05 26.91
CA ILE A 996 -15.95 -21.77 25.57
C ILE A 996 -14.56 -22.38 25.44
N ARG A 997 -13.62 -22.12 26.36
CA ARG A 997 -12.26 -22.69 26.33
C ARG A 997 -12.27 -24.22 26.28
N LYS A 998 -13.15 -24.87 27.04
CA LYS A 998 -13.35 -26.32 27.00
C LYS A 998 -13.80 -26.80 25.62
N GLY A 999 -14.76 -26.11 25.00
CA GLY A 999 -15.19 -26.41 23.63
C GLY A 999 -14.06 -26.30 22.60
N LEU A 1000 -13.19 -25.30 22.76
CA LEU A 1000 -12.02 -25.09 21.89
C LEU A 1000 -10.95 -26.18 22.10
N HIS A 1001 -10.74 -26.61 23.34
CA HIS A 1001 -9.82 -27.72 23.63
C HIS A 1001 -10.34 -29.05 23.07
N LEU A 1002 -11.65 -29.30 23.15
CA LEU A 1002 -12.26 -30.49 22.53
C LEU A 1002 -12.03 -30.54 21.02
N ALA A 1003 -11.91 -29.39 20.34
CA ALA A 1003 -11.64 -29.35 18.90
C ALA A 1003 -10.29 -29.96 18.51
N THR A 1004 -9.29 -29.93 19.41
CA THR A 1004 -7.95 -30.51 19.20
C THR A 1004 -7.78 -31.91 19.80
N THR A 1005 -8.69 -32.40 20.64
CA THR A 1005 -8.59 -33.72 21.26
C THR A 1005 -9.58 -34.74 20.70
N GLU A 1006 -10.77 -34.27 20.33
CA GLU A 1006 -11.88 -35.08 19.81
C GLU A 1006 -12.39 -34.61 18.44
N GLY A 1007 -12.22 -33.33 18.12
CA GLY A 1007 -12.74 -32.70 16.91
C GLY A 1007 -11.86 -32.85 15.66
N TYR A 1008 -12.18 -32.04 14.64
CA TYR A 1008 -11.57 -32.11 13.31
C TYR A 1008 -10.06 -31.83 13.28
N GLU A 1009 -9.52 -31.10 14.26
CA GLU A 1009 -8.09 -30.78 14.34
C GLU A 1009 -7.29 -31.77 15.21
N LYS A 1010 -7.94 -32.84 15.72
CA LYS A 1010 -7.29 -33.88 16.52
C LYS A 1010 -6.02 -34.43 15.88
N ASN A 1011 -6.09 -34.77 14.59
CA ASN A 1011 -4.95 -35.34 13.89
C ASN A 1011 -3.81 -34.33 13.69
N THR A 1012 -4.13 -33.04 13.50
CA THR A 1012 -3.11 -31.99 13.36
C THR A 1012 -2.35 -31.77 14.67
N PHE A 1013 -3.05 -31.82 15.82
CA PHE A 1013 -2.49 -31.53 17.14
C PHE A 1013 -2.14 -32.79 17.96
N LYS A 1014 -2.29 -34.00 17.39
CA LYS A 1014 -2.08 -35.28 18.09
C LYS A 1014 -0.72 -35.39 18.81
N ASN A 1015 0.33 -34.85 18.18
CA ASN A 1015 1.71 -34.89 18.67
C ASN A 1015 2.18 -33.53 19.22
N PHE A 1016 1.26 -32.59 19.45
CA PHE A 1016 1.61 -31.29 20.02
C PHE A 1016 1.83 -31.48 21.53
N PRO A 1017 2.96 -31.04 22.10
CA PRO A 1017 3.39 -31.47 23.43
C PRO A 1017 2.63 -30.76 24.57
N VAL A 1018 1.87 -29.72 24.25
CA VAL A 1018 1.03 -28.98 25.21
C VAL A 1018 -0.43 -29.02 24.76
N SER A 1019 -1.35 -28.79 25.70
CA SER A 1019 -2.77 -28.63 25.37
C SER A 1019 -2.97 -27.39 24.50
N ALA A 1020 -3.84 -27.47 23.50
CA ALA A 1020 -4.22 -26.33 22.68
C ALA A 1020 -5.73 -26.22 22.60
N GLY A 1021 -6.24 -25.03 22.28
CA GLY A 1021 -7.63 -24.80 21.93
C GLY A 1021 -7.72 -24.03 20.63
N VAL A 1022 -8.52 -24.51 19.67
CA VAL A 1022 -8.62 -23.90 18.34
C VAL A 1022 -10.06 -23.74 17.84
N LYS A 1023 -10.27 -22.79 16.93
CA LYS A 1023 -11.51 -22.64 16.17
C LYS A 1023 -11.23 -22.41 14.69
N THR A 1024 -11.80 -23.28 13.87
CA THR A 1024 -11.86 -23.14 12.40
C THR A 1024 -12.92 -22.13 11.96
N GLY A 1025 -12.66 -21.44 10.84
CA GLY A 1025 -13.59 -20.50 10.21
C GLY A 1025 -13.53 -20.55 8.68
N THR A 1026 -14.56 -21.09 8.03
CA THR A 1026 -14.68 -21.05 6.57
C THR A 1026 -15.63 -19.92 6.20
N ALA A 1027 -15.16 -18.94 5.42
CA ALA A 1027 -15.92 -17.76 5.04
C ALA A 1027 -16.17 -17.71 3.53
N GLN A 1028 -17.43 -17.49 3.14
CA GLN A 1028 -17.81 -17.37 1.74
C GLN A 1028 -17.51 -15.94 1.28
N VAL A 1029 -17.02 -15.77 0.06
CA VAL A 1029 -16.59 -14.45 -0.42
C VAL A 1029 -17.64 -13.87 -1.36
N GLY A 1030 -17.95 -14.59 -2.42
CA GLY A 1030 -18.85 -14.15 -3.49
C GLY A 1030 -18.31 -14.52 -4.86
N VAL A 1031 -18.60 -13.69 -5.86
CA VAL A 1031 -18.22 -13.90 -7.25
C VAL A 1031 -17.12 -12.92 -7.63
N ASN A 1032 -16.13 -13.41 -8.38
CA ASN A 1032 -15.07 -12.60 -8.95
C ASN A 1032 -15.66 -11.64 -9.99
N PRO A 1033 -15.52 -10.31 -9.82
CA PRO A 1033 -16.11 -9.34 -10.75
C PRO A 1033 -15.41 -9.31 -12.11
N VAL A 1034 -14.20 -9.87 -12.21
CA VAL A 1034 -13.40 -9.93 -13.44
C VAL A 1034 -13.72 -11.19 -14.23
N THR A 1035 -13.68 -12.36 -13.58
CA THR A 1035 -13.85 -13.65 -14.28
C THR A 1035 -15.30 -14.15 -14.30
N GLY A 1036 -16.15 -13.66 -13.39
CA GLY A 1036 -17.49 -14.20 -13.17
C GLY A 1036 -17.54 -15.55 -12.44
N GLU A 1037 -16.38 -16.11 -12.07
CA GLU A 1037 -16.29 -17.36 -11.31
C GLU A 1037 -16.57 -17.11 -9.81
N THR A 1038 -17.12 -18.11 -9.12
CA THR A 1038 -17.26 -18.03 -7.66
C THR A 1038 -15.88 -18.14 -7.02
N TYR A 1039 -15.56 -17.25 -6.09
CA TYR A 1039 -14.33 -17.34 -5.33
C TYR A 1039 -14.33 -18.57 -4.43
N ASP A 1040 -13.14 -19.15 -4.23
CA ASP A 1040 -12.94 -20.14 -3.19
C ASP A 1040 -13.10 -19.48 -1.80
N ASN A 1041 -13.55 -20.26 -0.82
CA ASN A 1041 -13.72 -19.76 0.53
C ASN A 1041 -12.39 -19.27 1.15
N HIS A 1042 -12.46 -18.26 2.00
CA HIS A 1042 -11.34 -17.93 2.88
C HIS A 1042 -11.27 -18.96 4.01
N ALA A 1043 -10.06 -19.48 4.24
CA ALA A 1043 -9.80 -20.49 5.25
C ALA A 1043 -9.14 -19.82 6.46
N TRP A 1044 -9.81 -19.82 7.60
CA TRP A 1044 -9.33 -19.24 8.85
C TRP A 1044 -9.08 -20.28 9.95
N MET A 1045 -8.15 -19.94 10.83
CA MET A 1045 -7.99 -20.59 12.14
C MET A 1045 -7.64 -19.53 13.18
N ILE A 1046 -8.21 -19.65 14.39
CA ILE A 1046 -7.67 -19.01 15.59
C ILE A 1046 -7.39 -20.06 16.65
N GLY A 1047 -6.42 -19.80 17.52
CA GLY A 1047 -6.11 -20.70 18.61
C GLY A 1047 -5.30 -20.06 19.73
N PHE A 1048 -5.21 -20.73 20.87
CA PHE A 1048 -4.28 -20.39 21.95
C PHE A 1048 -3.68 -21.65 22.57
N ALA A 1049 -2.53 -21.48 23.23
CA ALA A 1049 -1.87 -22.54 23.97
C ALA A 1049 -0.95 -21.96 25.09
N PRO A 1050 -0.68 -22.74 26.16
CA PRO A 1050 -1.41 -23.92 26.62
C PRO A 1050 -2.87 -23.62 27.01
N VAL A 1051 -3.70 -24.63 27.31
CA VAL A 1051 -5.09 -24.38 27.75
C VAL A 1051 -5.17 -23.92 29.21
N GLU A 1052 -4.35 -24.49 30.08
CA GLU A 1052 -4.37 -24.26 31.52
C GLU A 1052 -3.74 -22.91 31.89
N ASN A 1053 -2.69 -22.52 31.17
CA ASN A 1053 -1.98 -21.26 31.35
C ASN A 1053 -1.64 -20.62 29.99
N PRO A 1054 -2.62 -20.03 29.29
CA PRO A 1054 -2.41 -19.54 27.93
C PRO A 1054 -1.35 -18.44 27.85
N LYS A 1055 -0.35 -18.63 26.98
CA LYS A 1055 0.74 -17.66 26.76
C LYS A 1055 0.67 -17.00 25.39
N VAL A 1056 0.21 -17.72 24.38
CA VAL A 1056 0.13 -17.22 23.01
C VAL A 1056 -1.26 -17.45 22.42
N ALA A 1057 -1.72 -16.47 21.66
CA ALA A 1057 -2.89 -16.56 20.80
C ALA A 1057 -2.45 -16.31 19.36
N VAL A 1058 -2.93 -17.14 18.43
CA VAL A 1058 -2.58 -17.10 17.02
C VAL A 1058 -3.85 -16.97 16.18
N ALA A 1059 -3.81 -16.12 15.16
CA ALA A 1059 -4.82 -16.06 14.10
C ALA A 1059 -4.14 -16.21 12.74
N THR A 1060 -4.65 -17.13 11.91
CA THR A 1060 -4.15 -17.36 10.56
C THR A 1060 -5.28 -17.38 9.56
N VAL A 1061 -4.98 -16.89 8.35
CA VAL A 1061 -5.91 -16.91 7.22
C VAL A 1061 -5.16 -17.18 5.93
N ILE A 1062 -5.74 -18.04 5.10
CA ILE A 1062 -5.40 -18.19 3.69
C ILE A 1062 -6.60 -17.72 2.88
N MET A 1063 -6.41 -16.62 2.15
CA MET A 1063 -7.44 -16.11 1.25
C MET A 1063 -7.60 -17.11 0.10
N GLN A 1064 -8.85 -17.47 -0.19
CA GLN A 1064 -9.18 -18.53 -1.16
C GLN A 1064 -8.54 -19.89 -0.82
N GLY A 1065 -8.23 -20.13 0.46
CA GLY A 1065 -7.63 -21.39 0.94
C GLY A 1065 -8.63 -22.55 1.08
N GLY A 1066 -9.90 -22.29 0.79
CA GLY A 1066 -10.98 -23.28 0.77
C GLY A 1066 -11.33 -23.81 2.15
N THR A 1067 -10.76 -24.95 2.54
CA THR A 1067 -11.04 -25.57 3.84
C THR A 1067 -10.17 -24.99 4.96
N SER A 1068 -10.80 -24.65 6.08
CA SER A 1068 -10.13 -24.12 7.27
C SER A 1068 -9.03 -25.03 7.83
N THR A 1069 -9.17 -26.34 7.65
CA THR A 1069 -8.21 -27.32 8.18
C THR A 1069 -6.83 -27.20 7.54
N ASN A 1070 -6.72 -26.53 6.39
CA ASN A 1070 -5.47 -26.18 5.73
C ASN A 1070 -4.57 -25.26 6.58
N ASN A 1071 -5.15 -24.50 7.52
CA ASN A 1071 -4.41 -23.59 8.40
C ASN A 1071 -3.82 -24.27 9.64
N GLY A 1072 -4.33 -25.47 10.00
CA GLY A 1072 -3.99 -26.14 11.25
C GLY A 1072 -2.47 -26.33 11.46
N PRO A 1073 -1.72 -26.90 10.49
CA PRO A 1073 -0.28 -27.12 10.66
C PRO A 1073 0.49 -25.81 10.89
N MET A 1074 0.20 -24.76 10.12
CA MET A 1074 0.84 -23.45 10.28
C MET A 1074 0.54 -22.87 11.67
N THR A 1075 -0.71 -22.96 12.12
CA THR A 1075 -1.13 -22.44 13.44
C THR A 1075 -0.38 -23.14 14.57
N ARG A 1076 -0.27 -24.48 14.48
CA ARG A 1076 0.45 -25.31 15.44
C ARG A 1076 1.94 -24.96 15.50
N ASP A 1077 2.60 -24.84 14.34
CA ASP A 1077 4.04 -24.58 14.28
C ASP A 1077 4.37 -23.18 14.85
N ILE A 1078 3.54 -22.17 14.56
CA ILE A 1078 3.68 -20.82 15.14
C ILE A 1078 3.50 -20.86 16.66
N MET A 1079 2.52 -21.61 17.17
CA MET A 1079 2.35 -21.79 18.62
C MET A 1079 3.56 -22.49 19.25
N ALA A 1080 4.11 -23.51 18.57
CA ALA A 1080 5.27 -24.24 19.06
C ALA A 1080 6.47 -23.32 19.25
N GLU A 1081 6.78 -22.52 18.23
CA GLU A 1081 7.90 -21.58 18.27
C GLU A 1081 7.68 -20.48 19.31
N ALA A 1082 6.47 -19.90 19.37
CA ALA A 1082 6.14 -18.87 20.36
C ALA A 1082 6.24 -19.38 21.82
N LEU A 1083 6.01 -20.67 22.04
CA LEU A 1083 6.17 -21.33 23.32
C LEU A 1083 7.58 -21.91 23.53
N LYS A 1084 8.47 -21.80 22.54
CA LYS A 1084 9.84 -22.35 22.54
C LYS A 1084 9.86 -23.86 22.84
N LEU A 1085 8.92 -24.60 22.26
CA LEU A 1085 8.80 -26.05 22.47
C LEU A 1085 9.92 -26.78 21.69
N LYS A 1086 10.58 -27.74 22.33
CA LYS A 1086 11.54 -28.65 21.70
C LYS A 1086 10.95 -30.05 21.58
N LYS A 1087 11.45 -30.87 20.65
CA LYS A 1087 11.06 -32.27 20.51
C LYS A 1087 11.90 -33.14 21.46
N GLU A 1088 11.30 -34.14 22.11
CA GLU A 1088 11.98 -35.04 23.07
C GLU A 1088 13.27 -35.73 22.54
N LYS A 1089 13.47 -35.80 21.21
CA LYS A 1089 14.72 -36.34 20.63
C LYS A 1089 15.91 -35.39 20.77
N ASP A 1090 15.66 -34.08 20.73
CA ASP A 1090 16.71 -33.06 20.81
C ASP A 1090 17.15 -32.85 22.27
N GLU A 1091 16.22 -32.99 23.23
CA GLU A 1091 16.54 -32.99 24.67
C GLU A 1091 17.47 -34.15 25.07
N LYS A 1092 17.34 -35.32 24.44
CA LYS A 1092 18.27 -36.44 24.70
C LYS A 1092 19.66 -36.20 24.12
N GLN A 1093 19.76 -35.48 23.01
CA GLN A 1093 21.03 -35.17 22.32
C GLN A 1093 21.79 -34.04 23.04
N GLU A 1094 21.10 -32.97 23.48
CA GLU A 1094 21.69 -31.91 24.33
C GLU A 1094 22.06 -32.44 25.73
N ASN A 1095 21.29 -33.36 26.31
CA ASN A 1095 21.68 -33.99 27.58
C ASN A 1095 22.91 -34.91 27.42
N THR A 1096 23.11 -35.56 26.26
CA THR A 1096 24.34 -36.33 26.00
C THR A 1096 25.53 -35.43 25.66
N GLU A 1097 25.32 -34.30 24.97
CA GLU A 1097 26.38 -33.32 24.70
C GLU A 1097 26.78 -32.54 25.96
N SER A 1098 25.82 -32.14 26.81
CA SER A 1098 26.11 -31.48 28.09
C SER A 1098 26.68 -32.43 29.16
N GLU A 1099 26.32 -33.71 29.16
CA GLU A 1099 27.01 -34.73 29.98
C GLU A 1099 28.44 -34.97 29.48
N ASN A 1100 28.68 -35.01 28.17
CA ASN A 1100 30.03 -35.13 27.62
C ASN A 1100 30.90 -33.88 27.87
N ASP A 1101 30.33 -32.68 27.80
CA ASP A 1101 31.02 -31.43 28.13
C ASP A 1101 31.31 -31.29 29.64
N MET A 1102 30.48 -31.88 30.51
CA MET A 1102 30.79 -32.00 31.94
C MET A 1102 31.90 -33.02 32.21
N TYR A 1103 31.95 -34.12 31.46
CA TYR A 1103 33.03 -35.10 31.58
C TYR A 1103 34.38 -34.56 31.08
N GLU A 1104 34.41 -33.83 29.95
CA GLU A 1104 35.64 -33.21 29.42
C GLU A 1104 36.16 -32.05 30.30
N ASN A 1105 35.28 -31.30 30.96
CA ASN A 1105 35.70 -30.25 31.93
C ASN A 1105 36.12 -30.79 33.30
N SER A 1106 35.81 -32.06 33.63
CA SER A 1106 36.30 -32.72 34.86
C SER A 1106 37.66 -33.40 34.69
N THR A 1107 38.17 -33.50 33.46
CA THR A 1107 39.45 -34.13 33.11
C THR A 1107 40.45 -33.20 32.43
N ARG A 1108 40.27 -31.88 32.56
CA ARG A 1108 41.24 -30.85 32.17
C ARG A 1108 41.79 -30.06 33.35
#